data_AF-A0A7X7TZD3-F1
#
_entry.id   AF-A0A7X7TZD3-F1
#
_cell.length_a   1.000
_cell.length_b   1.000
_cell.length_c   1.000
_cell.angle_alpha   90.00
_cell.angle_beta   90.00
_cell.angle_gamma   90.00
#
_symmetry.space_group_name_H-M   'P 1'
#
loop_
_entity.id
_entity.type
_entity.pdbx_description
1 polymer ?
#
loop_
_entity_poly.entity_id
_entity_poly.type
_entity_poly.pdbx_seq_one_letter_code
_entity_poly.pdbx_strand_id
1 'polypeptide(L)'
;YCGYCNLYNNTIVNNDVSKEPDWGRGGNVYVYFSYSDSGVAMVNNLICGAKSGGGVYYQQAHDDVIRFNNVWDNLPANYGTPDPRTGEDLYGGKAEWTGRFGNISENPKFRNASMNDFHLQAGSPCISEGDPNSLKRLTAEDIDGDPRVYARRVDIGADEFVGYVKPLANAGADQHKLAPEAITLDGGDSYFSDPDGAKTYRWKQVLGTAVELSDPNAQQLIFTPPSEGWYSFELVVGDGQNASKPDRVLVVIGNEVPVADAGPDALWQVPDFVLLDGSGSHDADPPDKLTYTWRQIEGPVVQLYQFTSEEMEYYGIDPAIAYVECREPGIYVFELVVSDGFTTSAPDTVKIEATAFTVKQTAIEIVSPGANYFQYPVVSGSKLVYSAGEYLDSSWSIRYTDLETGRADTLQSQQTDTMPDVDGDYAVWTTGPEGYYELIRTSVVVGDLSTGLVYNLRMQSGTDSYGYPAISGSKAVWLRHRDVNTSSEDQYRRSVYDICGADITNPAKPVYFTIAEKAGHGLPYPYQNIRETYESPVDISGDLVVWEADGDIYGADISDLQHIKVFPICTAPEAQSDPAISGHTVVWTDQRDDIGDIYGADISDPNQIREFAVCAEAGPQTQPDIDGRMVAFVRSTSNSTGPVELCCLSREYGLVQVNLPEWHYGARPRLDGSTLIWNYYDQVQGLTFDFGYGLENGPVQNLTTGMRYDCIQHAIDTAGEGDTLVVQPGTYEEKIRLKGKKVTLTSSEPENPAVRAATVIAGSGQQVTFADEETADCVFTGFTVSGGSYGVFVGGSSPTIDRCTITNASAAGVKVWNKGAPVVSRCEIAGNANGAELWAYREKRVVLNNFGTFRNCLVVGNRKAGFYSGYPTLENCTVADNLGPGVDAILAEISNSILFFNNEAAGGANLRVEKATSVVTYSDVQGGWEGEGNIDADPLFVARGQWVPTGDVRTNVGNRVSMQPGIPVWAAGDYHLKSQGWSWNGRQGKWVWDDATSPCIDAGDPALPIGEEAPCAAGDPLSDRAGANTRINMGAYGGTAEASLAPIAPAPQP
;
A
#
# COMPACT_ATOMS: atom_id res chain seq x y z
N TYR A 1 15.14 -3.51 29.56
CA TYR A 1 14.62 -3.88 30.89
C TYR A 1 13.11 -3.82 30.79
N CYS A 2 12.49 -4.94 30.44
CA CYS A 2 11.04 -5.06 30.35
C CYS A 2 10.48 -5.09 31.77
N GLY A 3 9.75 -4.06 32.15
CA GLY A 3 9.19 -3.91 33.49
C GLY A 3 7.67 -3.92 33.40
N TYR A 4 7.03 -4.99 33.83
CA TYR A 4 5.59 -4.98 34.06
C TYR A 4 5.32 -4.19 35.34
N CYS A 5 4.70 -3.02 35.23
CA CYS A 5 4.25 -2.25 36.39
C CYS A 5 2.75 -2.43 36.52
N ASN A 6 2.30 -3.29 37.42
CA ASN A 6 0.87 -3.50 37.60
C ASN A 6 0.39 -2.88 38.90
N LEU A 7 -0.60 -2.00 38.77
CA LEU A 7 -1.31 -1.36 39.87
C LEU A 7 -2.63 -2.13 40.04
N TYR A 8 -2.63 -3.09 40.96
CA TYR A 8 -3.84 -3.75 41.41
C TYR A 8 -4.12 -3.35 42.86
N ASN A 9 -5.35 -2.93 43.14
CA ASN A 9 -5.81 -2.77 44.53
C ASN A 9 -4.95 -1.79 45.36
N ASN A 10 -4.59 -0.62 44.81
CA ASN A 10 -3.76 0.36 45.54
C ASN A 10 -4.58 1.57 46.01
N THR A 11 -4.14 2.22 47.10
CA THR A 11 -4.63 3.54 47.52
C THR A 11 -3.49 4.55 47.41
N ILE A 12 -3.61 5.53 46.50
CA ILE A 12 -2.59 6.54 46.17
C ILE A 12 -3.17 7.93 46.41
N VAL A 13 -2.63 8.67 47.38
CA VAL A 13 -3.28 9.89 47.88
C VAL A 13 -2.29 11.05 48.09
N ASN A 14 -2.69 12.26 47.69
CA ASN A 14 -2.00 13.53 47.94
C ASN A 14 -0.54 13.61 47.45
N ASN A 15 -0.21 12.94 46.35
CA ASN A 15 1.08 13.16 45.71
C ASN A 15 0.95 14.35 44.75
N ASP A 16 1.88 15.28 44.87
CA ASP A 16 1.91 16.55 44.14
C ASP A 16 3.24 16.66 43.38
N VAL A 17 3.22 17.18 42.16
CA VAL A 17 4.46 17.56 41.48
C VAL A 17 4.90 18.96 41.94
N SER A 18 6.19 19.12 42.29
CA SER A 18 6.76 20.38 42.79
C SER A 18 6.62 21.52 41.77
N LYS A 19 5.90 22.57 42.17
CA LYS A 19 5.60 23.76 41.36
C LYS A 19 6.83 24.65 41.22
N GLU A 20 7.47 24.63 40.04
CA GLU A 20 7.93 25.79 39.24
C GLU A 20 9.09 25.40 38.29
N PRO A 21 9.03 25.72 36.99
CA PRO A 21 7.92 26.37 36.29
C PRO A 21 7.11 25.35 35.47
N ASP A 22 6.08 24.73 36.05
CA ASP A 22 4.94 24.10 35.33
C ASP A 22 5.15 22.92 34.34
N TRP A 23 5.84 21.83 34.73
CA TRP A 23 5.95 20.60 33.89
C TRP A 23 5.54 19.30 34.60
N GLY A 24 4.74 19.38 35.65
CA GLY A 24 4.35 18.19 36.41
C GLY A 24 3.20 17.44 35.77
N ARG A 25 3.43 16.20 35.33
CA ARG A 25 2.42 15.24 34.86
C ARG A 25 2.25 14.13 35.89
N GLY A 26 1.00 13.70 36.12
CA GLY A 26 0.65 12.58 36.99
C GLY A 26 1.00 12.82 38.45
N GLY A 27 0.31 13.77 39.09
CA GLY A 27 0.50 14.11 40.50
C GLY A 27 0.47 12.89 41.40
N ASN A 28 -0.59 12.09 41.28
CA ASN A 28 -0.68 10.78 41.94
C ASN A 28 -0.02 9.67 41.13
N VAL A 29 -0.46 9.48 39.88
CA VAL A 29 0.07 8.44 39.01
C VAL A 29 0.45 9.05 37.69
N TYR A 30 1.73 8.95 37.38
CA TYR A 30 2.26 9.17 36.03
C TYR A 30 2.52 7.80 35.41
N VAL A 31 1.73 7.45 34.41
CA VAL A 31 1.90 6.22 33.66
C VAL A 31 2.41 6.56 32.28
N TYR A 32 3.53 5.95 31.96
CA TYR A 32 4.10 5.96 30.63
C TYR A 32 4.12 4.51 30.15
N PHE A 33 3.31 4.19 29.17
CA PHE A 33 3.31 2.89 28.54
C PHE A 33 4.41 2.91 27.48
N SER A 34 5.52 2.21 27.73
CA SER A 34 6.56 2.03 26.70
C SER A 34 6.09 0.98 25.71
N TYR A 35 6.61 1.03 24.48
CA TYR A 35 6.25 0.07 23.45
C TYR A 35 6.35 -1.40 23.90
N SER A 36 5.34 -2.17 23.46
CA SER A 36 5.31 -3.60 23.06
C SER A 36 5.85 -4.73 23.97
N ASP A 37 6.84 -4.49 24.83
CA ASP A 37 7.43 -5.54 25.68
C ASP A 37 7.20 -5.27 27.18
N SER A 38 6.37 -4.27 27.54
CA SER A 38 6.04 -3.94 28.93
C SER A 38 4.55 -3.68 29.09
N GLY A 39 3.85 -4.58 29.80
CA GLY A 39 2.45 -4.40 30.17
C GLY A 39 2.31 -3.69 31.52
N VAL A 40 1.49 -2.66 31.56
CA VAL A 40 1.08 -1.99 32.82
C VAL A 40 -0.43 -2.11 32.89
N ALA A 41 -0.99 -2.62 33.98
CA ALA A 41 -2.44 -2.68 34.20
C ALA A 41 -2.82 -1.92 35.47
N MET A 42 -3.86 -1.08 35.39
CA MET A 42 -4.44 -0.35 36.52
C MET A 42 -5.86 -0.82 36.78
N VAL A 43 -6.02 -1.69 37.79
CA VAL A 43 -7.31 -2.26 38.17
C VAL A 43 -7.56 -2.10 39.68
N ASN A 44 -8.78 -1.72 40.05
CA ASN A 44 -9.23 -1.60 41.44
C ASN A 44 -8.42 -0.60 42.30
N ASN A 45 -7.85 0.46 41.71
CA ASN A 45 -7.08 1.45 42.47
C ASN A 45 -7.90 2.66 42.87
N LEU A 46 -7.61 3.21 44.04
CA LEU A 46 -8.16 4.46 44.56
C LEU A 46 -7.08 5.54 44.50
N ILE A 47 -7.30 6.59 43.72
CA ILE A 47 -6.30 7.61 43.37
C ILE A 47 -6.89 9.01 43.60
N CYS A 48 -6.41 9.76 44.58
CA CYS A 48 -7.07 11.04 44.89
C CYS A 48 -6.21 12.14 45.53
N GLY A 49 -6.72 13.36 45.50
CA GLY A 49 -6.22 14.47 46.31
C GLY A 49 -4.97 15.18 45.80
N ALA A 50 -4.48 14.88 44.59
CA ALA A 50 -3.39 15.63 43.99
C ALA A 50 -3.80 17.10 43.76
N LYS A 51 -2.97 18.03 44.22
CA LYS A 51 -3.08 19.50 44.08
C LYS A 51 -2.23 20.06 42.95
N SER A 52 -1.46 19.22 42.25
CA SER A 52 -0.83 19.50 40.96
C SER A 52 -0.55 18.21 40.17
N GLY A 53 -0.58 18.31 38.83
CA GLY A 53 -0.20 17.24 37.90
C GLY A 53 -1.30 16.23 37.53
N GLY A 54 -2.50 16.34 38.10
CA GLY A 54 -3.64 15.46 37.82
C GLY A 54 -3.62 14.16 38.61
N GLY A 55 -4.71 13.39 38.52
CA GLY A 55 -4.86 12.11 39.21
C GLY A 55 -4.03 11.03 38.51
N VAL A 56 -4.46 10.67 37.32
CA VAL A 56 -3.76 9.75 36.42
C VAL A 56 -3.40 10.50 35.16
N TYR A 57 -2.11 10.63 34.89
CA TYR A 57 -1.62 11.07 33.59
C TYR A 57 -1.11 9.86 32.83
N TYR A 58 -1.61 9.64 31.62
CA TYR A 58 -1.28 8.46 30.83
C TYR A 58 -0.89 8.82 29.39
N GLN A 59 0.01 8.03 28.81
CA GLN A 59 0.46 8.19 27.41
C GLN A 59 0.27 6.85 26.69
N GLN A 60 -0.79 6.74 25.87
CA GLN A 60 -1.30 5.54 25.17
C GLN A 60 -2.09 4.58 26.08
N ALA A 61 -3.05 3.81 25.57
CA ALA A 61 -3.83 2.84 26.35
C ALA A 61 -4.16 1.62 25.46
N HIS A 62 -3.96 0.41 25.99
CA HIS A 62 -4.28 -0.87 25.32
C HIS A 62 -5.49 -1.55 25.97
N ASP A 63 -5.98 -2.63 25.38
CA ASP A 63 -7.30 -3.25 25.63
C ASP A 63 -7.61 -3.64 27.09
N ASP A 64 -6.61 -3.80 27.95
CA ASP A 64 -6.78 -4.40 29.29
C ASP A 64 -6.45 -3.50 30.50
N VAL A 65 -6.26 -2.18 30.33
CA VAL A 65 -5.30 -1.45 31.20
C VAL A 65 -5.81 -0.34 32.13
N ILE A 66 -7.00 0.26 31.99
CA ILE A 66 -7.55 1.21 32.99
C ILE A 66 -9.02 0.90 33.29
N ARG A 67 -9.30 0.17 34.37
CA ARG A 67 -10.66 -0.29 34.71
C ARG A 67 -10.90 -0.39 36.21
N PHE A 68 -12.14 -0.21 36.64
CA PHE A 68 -12.56 -0.32 38.05
C PHE A 68 -11.76 0.54 39.04
N ASN A 69 -11.20 1.68 38.62
CA ASN A 69 -10.48 2.59 39.50
C ASN A 69 -11.40 3.70 40.02
N ASN A 70 -11.10 4.26 41.19
CA ASN A 70 -11.70 5.50 41.68
C ASN A 70 -10.67 6.64 41.62
N VAL A 71 -10.79 7.55 40.65
CA VAL A 71 -9.85 8.68 40.49
C VAL A 71 -10.57 9.99 40.82
N TRP A 72 -10.25 10.65 41.94
CA TRP A 72 -11.09 11.73 42.48
C TRP A 72 -10.36 12.92 43.13
N ASP A 73 -10.94 14.13 43.04
CA ASP A 73 -10.45 15.39 43.64
C ASP A 73 -8.98 15.71 43.32
N ASN A 74 -8.59 15.53 42.05
CA ASN A 74 -7.26 15.84 41.57
C ASN A 74 -7.26 17.13 40.73
N LEU A 75 -6.18 17.90 40.80
CA LEU A 75 -5.94 19.11 40.00
C LEU A 75 -4.78 18.90 39.02
N PRO A 76 -4.91 19.32 37.74
CA PRO A 76 -6.02 20.10 37.18
C PRO A 76 -7.25 19.28 36.79
N ALA A 77 -7.15 17.96 36.65
CA ALA A 77 -8.29 17.04 36.46
C ALA A 77 -7.96 15.63 36.99
N ASN A 78 -8.96 14.74 36.98
CA ASN A 78 -8.78 13.34 37.36
C ASN A 78 -7.87 12.59 36.38
N TYR A 79 -8.06 12.81 35.08
CA TYR A 79 -7.26 12.19 34.03
C TYR A 79 -6.62 13.23 33.12
N GLY A 80 -5.41 12.94 32.67
CA GLY A 80 -4.70 13.71 31.67
C GLY A 80 -3.96 12.82 30.67
N THR A 81 -3.83 13.30 29.44
CA THR A 81 -3.11 12.62 28.35
C THR A 81 -2.56 13.68 27.39
N PRO A 82 -1.44 13.44 26.70
CA PRO A 82 -1.01 14.37 25.67
C PRO A 82 -2.00 14.32 24.49
N ASP A 83 -2.37 15.49 23.94
CA ASP A 83 -3.11 15.54 22.69
C ASP A 83 -2.27 14.87 21.60
N PRO A 84 -2.81 13.84 20.92
CA PRO A 84 -2.04 13.10 19.92
C PRO A 84 -1.64 13.96 18.71
N ARG A 85 -2.43 15.01 18.39
CA ARG A 85 -2.25 15.90 17.24
C ARG A 85 -1.40 17.13 17.58
N THR A 86 -1.44 17.63 18.82
CA THR A 86 -0.75 18.88 19.20
C THR A 86 0.34 18.71 20.26
N GLY A 87 0.39 17.56 20.93
CA GLY A 87 1.30 17.27 22.05
C GLY A 87 1.02 18.04 23.33
N GLU A 88 0.00 18.91 23.34
CA GLU A 88 -0.42 19.68 24.50
C GLU A 88 -1.14 18.78 25.51
N ASP A 89 -0.87 18.94 26.81
CA ASP A 89 -1.51 18.12 27.84
C ASP A 89 -3.02 18.42 27.91
N LEU A 90 -3.84 17.44 27.55
CA LEU A 90 -5.28 17.48 27.72
C LEU A 90 -5.62 16.96 29.11
N TYR A 91 -6.43 17.71 29.86
CA TYR A 91 -6.94 17.30 31.17
C TYR A 91 -8.47 17.27 31.13
N GLY A 92 -9.05 16.11 31.43
CA GLY A 92 -10.48 15.83 31.23
C GLY A 92 -10.87 15.73 29.74
N GLY A 93 -12.17 15.85 29.44
CA GLY A 93 -12.67 15.79 28.06
C GLY A 93 -12.30 14.47 27.37
N LYS A 94 -11.49 14.54 26.28
CA LYS A 94 -11.00 13.36 25.55
C LYS A 94 -10.10 12.44 26.40
N ALA A 95 -9.54 12.93 27.50
CA ALA A 95 -8.70 12.15 28.43
C ALA A 95 -9.51 11.42 29.54
N GLU A 96 -10.81 11.67 29.64
CA GLU A 96 -11.63 11.24 30.78
C GLU A 96 -12.06 9.77 30.69
N TRP A 97 -11.81 9.00 31.76
CA TRP A 97 -12.18 7.59 31.88
C TRP A 97 -13.36 7.36 32.83
N THR A 98 -13.85 8.37 33.56
CA THR A 98 -15.04 8.23 34.41
C THR A 98 -16.21 7.64 33.62
N GLY A 99 -16.80 6.56 34.14
CA GLY A 99 -17.95 5.88 33.53
C GLY A 99 -17.58 4.87 32.45
N ARG A 100 -16.30 4.74 32.07
CA ARG A 100 -15.80 3.70 31.15
C ARG A 100 -15.19 2.55 31.94
N PHE A 101 -15.42 1.32 31.50
CA PHE A 101 -14.79 0.10 32.05
C PHE A 101 -14.82 0.01 33.59
N GLY A 102 -15.93 0.43 34.22
CA GLY A 102 -16.11 0.39 35.67
C GLY A 102 -15.37 1.47 36.47
N ASN A 103 -14.66 2.41 35.83
CA ASN A 103 -13.99 3.50 36.54
C ASN A 103 -15.00 4.53 37.08
N ILE A 104 -14.78 4.98 38.32
CA ILE A 104 -15.55 6.00 39.00
C ILE A 104 -14.66 7.19 39.40
N SER A 105 -15.30 8.30 39.74
CA SER A 105 -14.62 9.52 40.20
C SER A 105 -15.44 10.18 41.31
N GLU A 106 -15.45 9.54 42.48
CA GLU A 106 -16.26 9.94 43.63
C GLU A 106 -15.44 10.03 44.93
N ASN A 107 -15.93 10.80 45.90
CA ASN A 107 -15.25 10.96 47.19
C ASN A 107 -15.12 9.61 47.91
N PRO A 108 -13.89 9.11 48.17
CA PRO A 108 -13.66 7.81 48.78
C PRO A 108 -14.10 7.71 50.25
N LYS A 109 -14.41 8.83 50.92
CA LYS A 109 -14.86 8.91 52.32
C LYS A 109 -13.92 8.19 53.30
N PHE A 110 -12.66 8.59 53.30
CA PHE A 110 -11.67 8.08 54.25
C PHE A 110 -11.96 8.42 55.71
N ARG A 111 -11.56 7.54 56.63
CA ARG A 111 -11.76 7.69 58.08
C ARG A 111 -11.18 8.97 58.66
N ASN A 112 -9.90 9.25 58.38
CA ASN A 112 -9.27 10.50 58.76
C ASN A 112 -8.05 10.81 57.89
N ALA A 113 -8.30 11.24 56.65
CA ALA A 113 -7.25 11.57 55.69
C ALA A 113 -6.26 12.63 56.20
N SER A 114 -6.68 13.55 57.08
CA SER A 114 -5.79 14.58 57.67
C SER A 114 -4.75 14.03 58.65
N MET A 115 -4.99 12.82 59.15
CA MET A 115 -4.08 12.07 60.04
C MET A 115 -3.48 10.85 59.34
N ASN A 116 -3.55 10.78 58.00
CA ASN A 116 -3.11 9.64 57.17
C ASN A 116 -3.82 8.31 57.46
N ASP A 117 -5.09 8.38 57.89
CA ASP A 117 -5.95 7.20 58.04
C ASP A 117 -6.88 7.11 56.82
N PHE A 118 -6.50 6.25 55.87
CA PHE A 118 -7.15 6.05 54.57
C PHE A 118 -8.06 4.83 54.51
N HIS A 119 -8.43 4.24 55.65
CA HIS A 119 -9.47 3.21 55.67
C HIS A 119 -10.79 3.80 55.17
N LEU A 120 -11.56 2.99 54.46
CA LEU A 120 -12.88 3.39 53.99
C LEU A 120 -13.84 3.53 55.17
N GLN A 121 -14.67 4.58 55.18
CA GLN A 121 -15.79 4.65 56.11
C GLN A 121 -17.04 4.02 55.51
N ALA A 122 -17.94 3.58 56.38
CA ALA A 122 -19.28 3.13 56.00
C ALA A 122 -19.95 4.13 55.03
N GLY A 123 -20.34 3.64 53.86
CA GLY A 123 -20.97 4.43 52.80
C GLY A 123 -20.02 5.08 51.80
N SER A 124 -18.73 4.72 51.79
CA SER A 124 -17.81 5.00 50.68
C SER A 124 -18.35 4.44 49.34
N PRO A 125 -18.17 5.16 48.21
CA PRO A 125 -18.50 4.66 46.88
C PRO A 125 -17.51 3.61 46.36
N CYS A 126 -16.42 3.31 47.09
CA CYS A 126 -15.46 2.28 46.70
C CYS A 126 -15.83 0.88 47.20
N ILE A 127 -16.75 0.77 48.17
CA ILE A 127 -17.09 -0.49 48.83
C ILE A 127 -17.89 -1.37 47.85
N SER A 128 -17.36 -2.55 47.55
CA SER A 128 -17.92 -3.59 46.68
C SER A 128 -18.10 -3.16 45.22
N GLU A 129 -17.28 -2.22 44.74
CA GLU A 129 -17.34 -1.69 43.37
C GLU A 129 -16.15 -2.10 42.49
N GLY A 130 -15.22 -2.91 42.99
CA GLY A 130 -14.12 -3.43 42.20
C GLY A 130 -14.53 -4.52 41.19
N ASP A 131 -13.57 -4.96 40.39
CA ASP A 131 -13.72 -5.93 39.30
C ASP A 131 -14.44 -7.22 39.78
N PRO A 132 -15.62 -7.55 39.22
CA PRO A 132 -16.39 -8.73 39.60
C PRO A 132 -15.70 -10.06 39.25
N ASN A 133 -14.74 -10.08 38.32
CA ASN A 133 -14.03 -11.29 37.90
C ASN A 133 -12.80 -11.62 38.77
N SER A 134 -12.41 -10.72 39.68
CA SER A 134 -11.29 -10.92 40.61
C SER A 134 -11.47 -12.11 41.56
N LEU A 135 -12.69 -12.65 41.67
CA LEU A 135 -13.07 -13.84 42.46
C LEU A 135 -12.28 -15.11 42.12
N LYS A 136 -11.76 -15.24 40.88
CA LYS A 136 -11.03 -16.44 40.44
C LYS A 136 -9.52 -16.42 40.72
N ARG A 137 -8.93 -15.27 41.10
CA ARG A 137 -7.46 -15.08 41.11
C ARG A 137 -6.79 -14.85 42.47
N LEU A 138 -7.50 -14.71 43.59
CA LEU A 138 -6.87 -14.33 44.86
C LEU A 138 -7.42 -15.09 46.08
N THR A 139 -6.58 -15.90 46.73
CA THR A 139 -6.69 -16.22 48.16
C THR A 139 -5.89 -15.20 48.99
N ALA A 140 -5.97 -13.92 48.65
CA ALA A 140 -5.13 -12.87 49.20
C ALA A 140 -5.80 -12.15 50.38
N GLU A 141 -4.98 -11.64 51.28
CA GLU A 141 -5.36 -10.70 52.34
C GLU A 141 -5.10 -9.26 51.84
N ASP A 142 -5.83 -8.28 52.37
CA ASP A 142 -5.59 -6.86 52.13
C ASP A 142 -4.43 -6.30 53.00
N ILE A 143 -4.27 -4.98 53.06
CA ILE A 143 -3.19 -4.34 53.81
C ILE A 143 -3.27 -4.55 55.34
N ASP A 144 -4.43 -4.89 55.87
CA ASP A 144 -4.69 -5.10 57.30
C ASP A 144 -4.81 -6.59 57.69
N GLY A 145 -4.69 -7.48 56.69
CA GLY A 145 -4.75 -8.93 56.87
C GLY A 145 -6.15 -9.53 56.72
N ASP A 146 -7.11 -8.74 56.25
CA ASP A 146 -8.49 -9.16 56.04
C ASP A 146 -8.69 -9.83 54.66
N PRO A 147 -9.68 -10.73 54.48
CA PRO A 147 -9.91 -11.40 53.20
C PRO A 147 -10.22 -10.40 52.08
N ARG A 148 -9.47 -10.46 50.97
CA ARG A 148 -9.61 -9.50 49.87
C ARG A 148 -10.96 -9.54 49.14
N VAL A 149 -11.68 -10.64 49.25
CA VAL A 149 -13.07 -10.75 48.79
C VAL A 149 -13.96 -10.76 50.02
N TYR A 150 -14.60 -9.64 50.30
CA TYR A 150 -15.61 -9.54 51.36
C TYR A 150 -16.98 -9.25 50.74
N ALA A 151 -18.06 -9.81 51.30
CA ALA A 151 -19.42 -9.60 50.78
C ALA A 151 -19.63 -9.94 49.28
N ARG A 152 -18.88 -10.89 48.71
CA ARG A 152 -18.93 -11.35 47.29
C ARG A 152 -18.25 -10.44 46.24
N ARG A 153 -17.69 -9.29 46.61
CA ARG A 153 -16.94 -8.41 45.68
C ARG A 153 -15.63 -7.96 46.36
N VAL A 154 -14.80 -7.25 45.60
CA VAL A 154 -13.61 -6.58 46.15
C VAL A 154 -13.89 -5.07 46.20
N ASP A 155 -13.29 -4.38 47.16
CA ASP A 155 -13.34 -2.92 47.23
C ASP A 155 -12.32 -2.28 46.26
N ILE A 156 -12.59 -1.06 45.81
CA ILE A 156 -11.62 -0.24 45.07
C ILE A 156 -10.66 0.40 46.08
N GLY A 157 -9.36 0.08 46.00
CA GLY A 157 -8.32 0.56 46.92
C GLY A 157 -7.54 -0.56 47.59
N ALA A 158 -6.63 -0.23 48.50
CA ALA A 158 -5.73 -1.19 49.19
C ALA A 158 -6.32 -1.86 50.44
N ASP A 159 -7.39 -1.30 50.99
CA ASP A 159 -8.10 -1.76 52.19
C ASP A 159 -9.44 -2.35 51.77
N GLU A 160 -9.81 -3.49 52.32
CA GLU A 160 -11.12 -4.10 52.18
C GLU A 160 -11.97 -3.72 53.40
N PHE A 161 -13.10 -3.05 53.19
CA PHE A 161 -13.92 -2.61 54.30
C PHE A 161 -14.59 -3.79 55.03
N VAL A 162 -13.98 -4.24 56.13
CA VAL A 162 -14.57 -5.25 57.01
C VAL A 162 -15.51 -4.61 58.02
N GLY A 163 -16.79 -4.66 57.69
CA GLY A 163 -17.84 -4.12 58.54
C GLY A 163 -19.22 -4.35 57.96
N TYR A 164 -20.16 -3.50 58.35
CA TYR A 164 -21.49 -3.55 57.76
C TYR A 164 -21.43 -3.09 56.29
N VAL A 165 -21.55 -4.04 55.36
CA VAL A 165 -21.74 -3.77 53.94
C VAL A 165 -23.25 -3.74 53.67
N LYS A 166 -23.70 -2.72 52.92
CA LYS A 166 -25.10 -2.65 52.52
C LYS A 166 -25.47 -3.93 51.76
N PRO A 167 -26.73 -4.39 51.82
CA PRO A 167 -27.13 -5.55 51.06
C PRO A 167 -26.71 -5.44 49.59
N LEU A 168 -26.29 -6.54 48.98
CA LEU A 168 -25.96 -6.60 47.55
C LEU A 168 -26.96 -7.53 46.90
N ALA A 169 -27.77 -6.98 45.99
CA ALA A 169 -28.71 -7.77 45.25
C ALA A 169 -27.97 -8.73 44.31
N ASN A 170 -28.49 -9.94 44.23
CA ASN A 170 -28.20 -10.89 43.18
C ASN A 170 -29.55 -11.32 42.62
N ALA A 171 -29.89 -10.85 41.42
CA ALA A 171 -31.15 -11.11 40.75
C ALA A 171 -31.21 -12.52 40.11
N GLY A 172 -30.15 -13.30 40.25
CA GLY A 172 -29.98 -14.60 39.60
C GLY A 172 -29.44 -14.45 38.17
N ALA A 173 -29.20 -15.60 37.54
CA ALA A 173 -28.76 -15.62 36.13
C ALA A 173 -29.92 -15.24 35.19
N ASP A 174 -29.56 -14.66 34.04
CA ASP A 174 -30.49 -14.40 32.94
C ASP A 174 -31.21 -15.68 32.49
N GLN A 175 -32.45 -15.54 32.05
CA GLN A 175 -33.31 -16.66 31.63
C GLN A 175 -33.83 -16.46 30.21
N HIS A 176 -33.86 -17.52 29.42
CA HIS A 176 -34.38 -17.50 28.04
C HIS A 176 -35.40 -18.62 27.85
N LYS A 177 -36.60 -18.29 27.36
CA LYS A 177 -37.70 -19.23 27.10
C LYS A 177 -38.34 -18.99 25.73
N LEU A 178 -38.69 -20.07 25.03
CA LEU A 178 -39.29 -20.00 23.69
C LEU A 178 -40.72 -19.45 23.63
N ALA A 179 -41.48 -19.60 24.71
CA ALA A 179 -42.87 -19.20 24.74
C ALA A 179 -43.21 -18.57 26.10
N PRO A 180 -44.23 -17.71 26.17
CA PRO A 180 -44.66 -17.13 27.43
C PRO A 180 -45.15 -18.21 28.41
N GLU A 181 -44.30 -18.55 29.39
CA GLU A 181 -44.60 -19.48 30.49
C GLU A 181 -44.29 -18.86 31.86
N ALA A 182 -44.54 -19.57 32.95
CA ALA A 182 -44.22 -19.07 34.29
C ALA A 182 -42.70 -19.01 34.51
N ILE A 183 -42.18 -17.82 34.82
CA ILE A 183 -40.77 -17.53 35.12
C ILE A 183 -40.60 -17.33 36.61
N THR A 184 -39.55 -17.90 37.19
CA THR A 184 -39.18 -17.72 38.60
C THR A 184 -37.81 -17.04 38.68
N LEU A 185 -37.75 -15.83 39.23
CA LEU A 185 -36.51 -15.13 39.56
C LEU A 185 -36.22 -15.31 41.05
N ASP A 186 -35.00 -15.69 41.43
CA ASP A 186 -34.65 -15.99 42.82
C ASP A 186 -33.55 -15.06 43.33
N GLY A 187 -33.91 -14.20 44.29
CA GLY A 187 -32.99 -13.28 44.94
C GLY A 187 -32.17 -13.91 46.07
N GLY A 188 -32.30 -15.23 46.30
CA GLY A 188 -31.75 -15.94 47.46
C GLY A 188 -30.24 -15.83 47.63
N ASP A 189 -29.50 -15.63 46.54
CA ASP A 189 -28.05 -15.47 46.54
C ASP A 189 -27.58 -14.04 46.86
N SER A 190 -28.51 -13.12 47.12
CA SER A 190 -28.20 -11.75 47.54
C SER A 190 -27.45 -11.76 48.88
N TYR A 191 -26.48 -10.88 49.03
CA TYR A 191 -25.69 -10.76 50.26
C TYR A 191 -26.40 -9.86 51.28
N PHE A 192 -26.36 -10.26 52.54
CA PHE A 192 -26.82 -9.48 53.70
C PHE A 192 -25.77 -9.59 54.81
N SER A 193 -25.37 -8.45 55.39
CA SER A 193 -24.37 -8.41 56.48
C SER A 193 -24.83 -9.10 57.78
N ASP A 194 -26.14 -9.16 58.00
CA ASP A 194 -26.76 -10.00 59.03
C ASP A 194 -27.60 -11.09 58.35
N PRO A 195 -27.06 -12.32 58.20
CA PRO A 195 -27.76 -13.43 57.56
C PRO A 195 -29.06 -13.82 58.25
N ASP A 196 -29.22 -13.53 59.55
CA ASP A 196 -30.41 -13.85 60.36
C ASP A 196 -31.32 -12.62 60.58
N GLY A 197 -30.94 -11.46 60.04
CA GLY A 197 -31.66 -10.20 60.13
C GLY A 197 -32.92 -10.11 59.27
N ALA A 198 -33.62 -8.97 59.35
CA ALA A 198 -34.79 -8.72 58.50
C ALA A 198 -34.37 -8.63 57.03
N LYS A 199 -34.96 -9.42 56.14
CA LYS A 199 -34.68 -9.39 54.69
C LYS A 199 -35.90 -8.91 53.93
N THR A 200 -35.70 -7.95 53.05
CA THR A 200 -36.71 -7.44 52.14
C THR A 200 -36.20 -7.59 50.73
N TYR A 201 -37.07 -8.01 49.82
CA TYR A 201 -36.82 -8.08 48.40
C TYR A 201 -37.75 -7.09 47.74
N ARG A 202 -37.31 -6.47 46.64
CA ARG A 202 -38.12 -5.55 45.85
C ARG A 202 -37.75 -5.73 44.40
N TRP A 203 -38.57 -6.51 43.73
CA TRP A 203 -38.49 -6.68 42.30
C TRP A 203 -39.23 -5.55 41.61
N LYS A 204 -38.60 -4.99 40.59
CA LYS A 204 -39.20 -4.00 39.72
C LYS A 204 -38.87 -4.35 38.28
N GLN A 205 -39.90 -4.52 37.46
CA GLN A 205 -39.70 -4.56 36.03
C GLN A 205 -39.22 -3.20 35.53
N VAL A 206 -38.15 -3.21 34.74
CA VAL A 206 -37.53 -2.00 34.17
C VAL A 206 -37.56 -1.95 32.65
N LEU A 207 -37.75 -3.10 31.99
CA LEU A 207 -37.87 -3.19 30.53
C LEU A 207 -38.92 -4.24 30.16
N GLY A 208 -39.53 -4.07 28.98
CA GLY A 208 -40.54 -4.97 28.44
C GLY A 208 -41.99 -4.58 28.73
N THR A 209 -42.92 -5.36 28.16
CA THR A 209 -44.36 -5.19 28.41
C THR A 209 -44.69 -5.46 29.87
N ALA A 210 -45.54 -4.63 30.49
CA ALA A 210 -45.88 -4.78 31.90
C ALA A 210 -46.45 -6.17 32.22
N VAL A 211 -45.85 -6.86 33.19
CA VAL A 211 -46.28 -8.19 33.65
C VAL A 211 -46.97 -8.13 35.03
N GLU A 212 -47.85 -9.09 35.31
CA GLU A 212 -48.42 -9.27 36.65
C GLU A 212 -47.45 -10.08 37.53
N LEU A 213 -46.91 -9.44 38.56
CA LEU A 213 -45.97 -10.04 39.51
C LEU A 213 -46.75 -10.74 40.64
N SER A 214 -46.40 -11.99 40.99
CA SER A 214 -47.07 -12.74 42.06
C SER A 214 -46.98 -12.02 43.42
N ASP A 215 -45.76 -11.78 43.89
CA ASP A 215 -45.43 -10.89 45.00
C ASP A 215 -44.05 -10.23 44.71
N PRO A 216 -44.02 -8.93 44.34
CA PRO A 216 -42.77 -8.23 44.07
C PRO A 216 -41.87 -8.08 45.31
N ASN A 217 -42.34 -8.44 46.52
CA ASN A 217 -41.54 -8.39 47.74
C ASN A 217 -41.06 -9.77 48.23
N ALA A 218 -41.39 -10.85 47.52
CA ALA A 218 -40.92 -12.18 47.85
C ALA A 218 -39.47 -12.39 47.39
N GLN A 219 -38.74 -13.28 48.08
CA GLN A 219 -37.41 -13.72 47.65
C GLN A 219 -37.46 -14.32 46.25
N GLN A 220 -38.48 -15.13 45.98
CA GLN A 220 -38.77 -15.71 44.67
C GLN A 220 -39.91 -14.95 44.04
N LEU A 221 -39.63 -14.25 42.94
CA LEU A 221 -40.64 -13.60 42.13
C LEU A 221 -41.11 -14.56 41.03
N ILE A 222 -42.43 -14.74 40.90
CA ILE A 222 -43.02 -15.51 39.81
C ILE A 222 -43.89 -14.59 38.96
N PHE A 223 -43.76 -14.68 37.64
CA PHE A 223 -44.63 -13.98 36.70
C PHE A 223 -44.82 -14.78 35.41
N THR A 224 -45.81 -14.43 34.61
CA THR A 224 -45.99 -14.97 33.26
C THR A 224 -45.94 -13.81 32.25
N PRO A 225 -44.99 -13.81 31.30
CA PRO A 225 -44.93 -12.80 30.25
C PRO A 225 -46.22 -12.81 29.41
N PRO A 226 -46.74 -11.65 28.98
CA PRO A 226 -47.95 -11.57 28.15
C PRO A 226 -47.69 -11.86 26.66
N SER A 227 -46.46 -11.69 26.20
CA SER A 227 -46.04 -11.91 24.81
C SER A 227 -44.55 -12.24 24.76
N GLU A 228 -44.06 -12.61 23.58
CA GLU A 228 -42.64 -12.56 23.27
C GLU A 228 -42.09 -11.13 23.43
N GLY A 229 -40.78 -11.04 23.66
CA GLY A 229 -40.05 -9.81 23.94
C GLY A 229 -39.09 -9.97 25.12
N TRP A 230 -38.34 -8.90 25.36
CA TRP A 230 -37.35 -8.85 26.43
C TRP A 230 -37.95 -8.21 27.67
N TYR A 231 -37.68 -8.79 28.82
CA TYR A 231 -38.16 -8.33 30.12
C TYR A 231 -36.97 -8.25 31.05
N SER A 232 -36.63 -7.04 31.51
CA SER A 232 -35.58 -6.88 32.52
C SER A 232 -36.20 -6.53 33.85
N PHE A 233 -35.70 -7.17 34.90
CA PHE A 233 -36.12 -6.95 36.27
C PHE A 233 -34.91 -6.52 37.09
N GLU A 234 -35.12 -5.49 37.89
CA GLU A 234 -34.18 -5.09 38.92
C GLU A 234 -34.63 -5.69 40.26
N LEU A 235 -33.72 -6.37 40.93
CA LEU A 235 -33.85 -6.72 42.34
C LEU A 235 -33.15 -5.65 43.18
N VAL A 236 -33.88 -5.06 44.12
CA VAL A 236 -33.30 -4.35 45.26
C VAL A 236 -33.59 -5.17 46.51
N VAL A 237 -32.55 -5.55 47.24
CA VAL A 237 -32.70 -6.17 48.56
C VAL A 237 -32.44 -5.17 49.67
N GLY A 238 -33.02 -5.37 50.84
CA GLY A 238 -32.79 -4.53 52.01
C GLY A 238 -32.80 -5.33 53.30
N ASP A 239 -32.03 -4.89 54.29
CA ASP A 239 -31.86 -5.60 55.56
C ASP A 239 -32.62 -4.94 56.74
N GLY A 240 -33.59 -4.09 56.41
CA GLY A 240 -34.31 -3.26 57.36
C GLY A 240 -33.58 -1.98 57.79
N GLN A 241 -32.29 -1.83 57.45
CA GLN A 241 -31.51 -0.60 57.69
C GLN A 241 -31.15 0.12 56.39
N ASN A 242 -30.69 -0.62 55.38
CA ASN A 242 -30.33 -0.08 54.07
C ASN A 242 -30.90 -0.94 52.93
N ALA A 243 -30.98 -0.34 51.74
CA ALA A 243 -31.29 -1.04 50.48
C ALA A 243 -30.02 -1.15 49.63
N SER A 244 -29.95 -2.18 48.81
CA SER A 244 -28.89 -2.41 47.83
C SER A 244 -28.97 -1.45 46.64
N LYS A 245 -27.89 -1.37 45.86
CA LYS A 245 -28.02 -1.00 44.44
C LYS A 245 -28.86 -2.08 43.73
N PRO A 246 -29.62 -1.73 42.69
CA PRO A 246 -30.36 -2.72 41.92
C PRO A 246 -29.38 -3.67 41.22
N ASP A 247 -29.68 -4.96 41.25
CA ASP A 247 -29.06 -5.93 40.34
C ASP A 247 -30.08 -6.34 39.27
N ARG A 248 -29.63 -6.55 38.04
CA ARG A 248 -30.50 -6.80 36.89
C ARG A 248 -30.45 -8.25 36.49
N VAL A 249 -31.62 -8.80 36.18
CA VAL A 249 -31.77 -10.05 35.46
C VAL A 249 -32.58 -9.80 34.19
N LEU A 250 -32.12 -10.36 33.09
CA LEU A 250 -32.79 -10.34 31.80
C LEU A 250 -33.56 -11.63 31.60
N VAL A 251 -34.80 -11.49 31.16
CA VAL A 251 -35.67 -12.59 30.76
C VAL A 251 -36.07 -12.38 29.31
N VAL A 252 -35.57 -13.24 28.43
CA VAL A 252 -35.88 -13.24 26.99
C VAL A 252 -36.98 -14.26 26.72
N ILE A 253 -38.06 -13.81 26.08
CA ILE A 253 -39.19 -14.66 25.70
C ILE A 253 -39.36 -14.60 24.19
N GLY A 254 -39.40 -15.76 23.55
CA GLY A 254 -39.29 -15.86 22.10
C GLY A 254 -37.85 -16.11 21.70
N ASN A 255 -37.65 -16.19 20.39
CA ASN A 255 -36.38 -16.51 19.79
C ASN A 255 -36.33 -15.90 18.40
N GLU A 256 -35.31 -15.08 18.13
CA GLU A 256 -34.97 -14.71 16.77
C GLU A 256 -34.19 -15.86 16.12
N VAL A 257 -34.17 -15.94 14.80
CA VAL A 257 -33.39 -16.98 14.13
C VAL A 257 -31.94 -16.48 14.05
N PRO A 258 -30.93 -17.26 14.48
CA PRO A 258 -29.55 -16.82 14.40
C PRO A 258 -29.13 -16.65 12.95
N VAL A 259 -28.11 -15.82 12.73
CA VAL A 259 -27.51 -15.59 11.41
C VAL A 259 -26.15 -16.25 11.39
N ALA A 260 -26.00 -17.25 10.51
CA ALA A 260 -24.68 -17.81 10.22
C ALA A 260 -23.90 -16.83 9.33
N ASP A 261 -22.63 -16.67 9.66
CA ASP A 261 -21.62 -16.02 8.82
C ASP A 261 -20.45 -16.98 8.70
N ALA A 262 -20.26 -17.56 7.52
CA ALA A 262 -19.23 -18.52 7.21
C ALA A 262 -17.86 -17.87 6.91
N GLY A 263 -17.79 -16.53 6.97
CA GLY A 263 -16.62 -15.77 6.58
C GLY A 263 -16.49 -15.62 5.06
N PRO A 264 -15.50 -14.82 4.61
CA PRO A 264 -15.28 -14.57 3.19
C PRO A 264 -14.68 -15.79 2.48
N ASP A 265 -14.96 -15.90 1.17
CA ASP A 265 -14.27 -16.84 0.29
C ASP A 265 -12.75 -16.63 0.37
N ALA A 266 -11.98 -17.73 0.35
CA ALA A 266 -10.53 -17.68 0.53
C ALA A 266 -9.76 -18.48 -0.53
N LEU A 267 -8.58 -17.97 -0.88
CA LEU A 267 -7.58 -18.70 -1.66
C LEU A 267 -6.57 -19.33 -0.69
N TRP A 268 -6.33 -20.63 -0.81
CA TRP A 268 -5.49 -21.35 0.14
C TRP A 268 -4.39 -22.19 -0.52
N GLN A 269 -3.24 -22.26 0.12
CA GLN A 269 -2.11 -23.07 -0.32
C GLN A 269 -2.37 -24.56 -0.05
N VAL A 270 -2.08 -25.43 -1.02
CA VAL A 270 -2.10 -26.90 -0.81
C VAL A 270 -0.72 -27.55 -0.99
N PRO A 271 -0.44 -28.64 -0.24
CA PRO A 271 -1.26 -29.21 0.83
C PRO A 271 -1.13 -28.44 2.15
N ASP A 272 -2.25 -28.07 2.78
CA ASP A 272 -2.25 -27.45 4.11
C ASP A 272 -3.62 -27.57 4.81
N PHE A 273 -3.67 -27.19 6.09
CA PHE A 273 -4.91 -26.99 6.84
C PHE A 273 -5.50 -25.62 6.55
N VAL A 274 -6.76 -25.58 6.16
CA VAL A 274 -7.58 -24.36 6.03
C VAL A 274 -8.35 -24.15 7.33
N LEU A 275 -8.35 -22.92 7.81
CA LEU A 275 -9.19 -22.46 8.92
C LEU A 275 -10.50 -21.91 8.37
N LEU A 276 -11.62 -22.44 8.86
CA LEU A 276 -12.97 -21.91 8.63
C LEU A 276 -13.38 -21.15 9.89
N ASP A 277 -13.71 -19.87 9.76
CA ASP A 277 -14.03 -18.99 10.87
C ASP A 277 -15.49 -18.55 10.81
N GLY A 278 -16.30 -19.05 11.75
CA GLY A 278 -17.71 -18.67 11.86
C GLY A 278 -17.98 -17.53 12.83
N SER A 279 -16.95 -16.88 13.38
CA SER A 279 -17.07 -15.98 14.55
C SER A 279 -17.89 -14.71 14.28
N GLY A 280 -18.11 -14.36 13.01
CA GLY A 280 -19.06 -13.32 12.60
C GLY A 280 -20.54 -13.69 12.77
N SER A 281 -20.84 -14.96 13.03
CA SER A 281 -22.20 -15.42 13.29
C SER A 281 -22.73 -14.79 14.57
N HIS A 282 -23.98 -14.37 14.55
CA HIS A 282 -24.57 -13.65 15.66
C HIS A 282 -26.05 -14.01 15.83
N ASP A 283 -26.52 -13.89 17.07
CA ASP A 283 -27.93 -13.89 17.40
C ASP A 283 -28.32 -12.54 18.00
N ALA A 284 -29.54 -12.08 17.69
CA ALA A 284 -30.07 -10.86 18.27
C ALA A 284 -30.45 -11.03 19.76
N ASP A 285 -30.59 -12.27 20.24
CA ASP A 285 -30.99 -12.63 21.59
C ASP A 285 -29.79 -12.75 22.54
N PRO A 286 -29.77 -11.96 23.64
CA PRO A 286 -28.80 -12.14 24.72
C PRO A 286 -29.24 -13.25 25.72
N PRO A 287 -28.32 -14.07 26.25
CA PRO A 287 -26.90 -14.15 25.89
C PRO A 287 -26.69 -14.91 24.57
N ASP A 288 -25.89 -14.31 23.68
CA ASP A 288 -25.56 -14.81 22.35
C ASP A 288 -24.59 -16.01 22.44
N LYS A 289 -25.13 -17.20 22.70
CA LYS A 289 -24.38 -18.46 22.76
C LYS A 289 -24.77 -19.36 21.61
N LEU A 290 -23.93 -19.39 20.59
CA LEU A 290 -24.13 -20.21 19.41
C LEU A 290 -23.36 -21.53 19.46
N THR A 291 -23.95 -22.53 18.81
CA THR A 291 -23.31 -23.79 18.43
C THR A 291 -23.13 -23.81 16.93
N TYR A 292 -21.98 -24.30 16.46
CA TYR A 292 -21.56 -24.19 15.06
C TYR A 292 -21.49 -25.56 14.41
N THR A 293 -22.12 -25.71 13.24
CA THR A 293 -22.09 -26.94 12.46
C THR A 293 -21.59 -26.66 11.05
N TRP A 294 -20.36 -27.06 10.78
CA TRP A 294 -19.75 -27.01 9.45
C TRP A 294 -19.99 -28.30 8.66
N ARG A 295 -20.30 -28.17 7.37
CA ARG A 295 -20.46 -29.29 6.43
C ARG A 295 -19.88 -28.95 5.06
N GLN A 296 -19.10 -29.86 4.49
CA GLN A 296 -18.70 -29.74 3.08
C GLN A 296 -19.88 -30.10 2.15
N ILE A 297 -20.14 -29.25 1.15
CA ILE A 297 -21.22 -29.44 0.16
C ILE A 297 -20.71 -29.62 -1.28
N GLU A 298 -19.51 -29.15 -1.61
CA GLU A 298 -18.88 -29.29 -2.93
C GLU A 298 -17.36 -29.52 -2.83
N GLY A 299 -16.77 -30.08 -3.88
CA GLY A 299 -15.33 -30.31 -4.01
C GLY A 299 -14.85 -31.71 -3.59
N PRO A 300 -13.54 -31.97 -3.68
CA PRO A 300 -12.93 -33.22 -3.19
C PRO A 300 -13.19 -33.43 -1.69
N VAL A 301 -13.56 -34.65 -1.28
CA VAL A 301 -13.93 -34.91 0.12
C VAL A 301 -12.75 -34.71 1.07
N VAL A 302 -12.91 -33.86 2.07
CA VAL A 302 -11.90 -33.60 3.13
C VAL A 302 -12.40 -34.04 4.51
N GLN A 303 -11.45 -34.20 5.45
CA GLN A 303 -11.78 -34.41 6.85
C GLN A 303 -11.97 -33.05 7.55
N LEU A 304 -13.15 -32.84 8.13
CA LEU A 304 -13.44 -31.74 9.05
C LEU A 304 -12.97 -32.12 10.45
N TYR A 305 -12.04 -31.35 11.00
CA TYR A 305 -11.59 -31.45 12.38
C TYR A 305 -12.37 -30.43 13.20
N GLN A 306 -13.38 -30.90 13.93
CA GLN A 306 -14.12 -30.13 14.92
C GLN A 306 -13.68 -30.59 16.32
N PHE A 307 -13.32 -29.65 17.18
CA PHE A 307 -12.99 -29.93 18.57
C PHE A 307 -14.27 -30.21 19.37
N THR A 308 -14.18 -31.09 20.36
CA THR A 308 -15.27 -31.27 21.33
C THR A 308 -15.37 -30.05 22.25
N SER A 309 -16.54 -29.82 22.86
CA SER A 309 -16.72 -28.72 23.82
C SER A 309 -15.74 -28.77 25.00
N GLU A 310 -15.32 -29.98 25.43
CA GLU A 310 -14.29 -30.16 26.47
C GLU A 310 -12.88 -29.76 25.98
N GLU A 311 -12.53 -30.05 24.73
CA GLU A 311 -11.24 -29.65 24.14
C GLU A 311 -11.19 -28.15 23.89
N MET A 312 -12.28 -27.55 23.41
CA MET A 312 -12.40 -26.10 23.21
C MET A 312 -12.19 -25.34 24.51
N GLU A 313 -12.83 -25.76 25.61
CA GLU A 313 -12.64 -25.16 26.94
C GLU A 313 -11.23 -25.38 27.48
N TYR A 314 -10.66 -26.58 27.30
CA TYR A 314 -9.32 -26.91 27.80
C TYR A 314 -8.20 -26.16 27.07
N TYR A 315 -8.33 -25.99 25.75
CA TYR A 315 -7.31 -25.33 24.90
C TYR A 315 -7.61 -23.84 24.61
N GLY A 316 -8.78 -23.33 25.02
CA GLY A 316 -9.19 -21.95 24.74
C GLY A 316 -9.48 -21.69 23.26
N ILE A 317 -9.99 -22.70 22.54
CA ILE A 317 -10.32 -22.61 21.11
C ILE A 317 -11.76 -22.10 20.97
N ASP A 318 -11.97 -21.11 20.10
CA ASP A 318 -13.29 -20.57 19.81
C ASP A 318 -14.18 -21.64 19.14
N PRO A 319 -15.41 -21.90 19.64
CA PRO A 319 -16.34 -22.86 19.04
C PRO A 319 -16.75 -22.55 17.60
N ALA A 320 -16.53 -21.33 17.11
CA ALA A 320 -16.80 -20.93 15.74
C ALA A 320 -15.79 -21.47 14.71
N ILE A 321 -14.60 -21.91 15.17
CA ILE A 321 -13.48 -22.31 14.31
C ILE A 321 -13.54 -23.80 13.96
N ALA A 322 -13.34 -24.13 12.69
CA ALA A 322 -13.11 -25.49 12.21
C ALA A 322 -11.88 -25.57 11.29
N TYR A 323 -11.25 -26.76 11.25
CA TYR A 323 -10.09 -26.99 10.37
C TYR A 323 -10.39 -28.07 9.34
N VAL A 324 -9.94 -27.88 8.10
CA VAL A 324 -9.99 -28.89 7.03
C VAL A 324 -8.63 -29.06 6.40
N GLU A 325 -8.24 -30.29 6.10
CA GLU A 325 -6.97 -30.56 5.40
C GLU A 325 -7.22 -30.70 3.89
N CYS A 326 -6.85 -29.68 3.12
CA CYS A 326 -6.92 -29.70 1.66
C CYS A 326 -5.61 -30.22 1.09
N ARG A 327 -5.64 -31.41 0.47
CA ARG A 327 -4.43 -32.08 -0.05
C ARG A 327 -4.25 -31.97 -1.56
N GLU A 328 -5.29 -31.61 -2.29
CA GLU A 328 -5.30 -31.53 -3.75
C GLU A 328 -5.82 -30.15 -4.19
N PRO A 329 -5.37 -29.61 -5.34
CA PRO A 329 -5.95 -28.38 -5.87
C PRO A 329 -7.41 -28.56 -6.28
N GLY A 330 -8.23 -27.54 -6.07
CA GLY A 330 -9.65 -27.52 -6.47
C GLY A 330 -10.48 -26.55 -5.65
N ILE A 331 -11.76 -26.43 -6.03
CA ILE A 331 -12.74 -25.64 -5.29
C ILE A 331 -13.46 -26.53 -4.27
N TYR A 332 -13.51 -26.05 -3.04
CA TYR A 332 -14.20 -26.66 -1.91
C TYR A 332 -15.25 -25.67 -1.40
N VAL A 333 -16.48 -26.12 -1.19
CA VAL A 333 -17.52 -25.26 -0.61
C VAL A 333 -17.99 -25.86 0.69
N PHE A 334 -17.95 -25.05 1.75
CA PHE A 334 -18.39 -25.39 3.09
C PHE A 334 -19.61 -24.57 3.45
N GLU A 335 -20.50 -25.19 4.21
CA GLU A 335 -21.73 -24.61 4.70
C GLU A 335 -21.65 -24.53 6.22
N LEU A 336 -21.92 -23.35 6.78
CA LEU A 336 -22.10 -23.13 8.21
C LEU A 336 -23.59 -23.01 8.52
N VAL A 337 -24.02 -23.76 9.53
CA VAL A 337 -25.29 -23.56 10.22
C VAL A 337 -25.01 -23.35 11.69
N VAL A 338 -25.55 -22.27 12.26
CA VAL A 338 -25.45 -21.97 13.69
C VAL A 338 -26.78 -22.22 14.40
N SER A 339 -26.71 -22.51 15.70
CA SER A 339 -27.87 -22.74 16.55
C SER A 339 -27.65 -22.14 17.93
N ASP A 340 -28.61 -21.34 18.38
CA ASP A 340 -28.74 -20.79 19.73
C ASP A 340 -29.19 -21.84 20.78
N GLY A 341 -29.50 -23.07 20.34
CA GLY A 341 -30.00 -24.17 21.18
C GLY A 341 -31.52 -24.34 21.13
N PHE A 342 -32.23 -23.46 20.42
CA PHE A 342 -33.67 -23.50 20.19
C PHE A 342 -34.03 -23.68 18.72
N THR A 343 -33.38 -22.93 17.83
CA THR A 343 -33.54 -23.03 16.38
C THR A 343 -32.18 -22.99 15.68
N THR A 344 -32.18 -23.26 14.37
CA THR A 344 -30.98 -23.18 13.52
C THR A 344 -31.13 -22.04 12.53
N SER A 345 -30.00 -21.43 12.15
CA SER A 345 -29.92 -20.40 11.12
C SER A 345 -30.30 -20.95 9.73
N ALA A 346 -30.53 -20.03 8.79
CA ALA A 346 -30.31 -20.35 7.38
C ALA A 346 -28.82 -20.70 7.18
N PRO A 347 -28.47 -21.62 6.27
CA PRO A 347 -27.09 -21.91 5.97
C PRO A 347 -26.42 -20.71 5.31
N ASP A 348 -25.17 -20.48 5.68
CA ASP A 348 -24.25 -19.61 4.95
C ASP A 348 -23.09 -20.44 4.38
N THR A 349 -22.45 -19.97 3.32
CA THR A 349 -21.43 -20.74 2.61
C THR A 349 -20.15 -19.97 2.37
N VAL A 350 -19.03 -20.67 2.50
CA VAL A 350 -17.70 -20.19 2.15
C VAL A 350 -17.07 -21.09 1.09
N LYS A 351 -16.50 -20.47 0.05
CA LYS A 351 -15.74 -21.13 -1.01
C LYS A 351 -14.25 -21.01 -0.72
N ILE A 352 -13.57 -22.15 -0.69
CA ILE A 352 -12.12 -22.24 -0.62
C ILE A 352 -11.60 -22.71 -1.97
N GLU A 353 -10.86 -21.85 -2.66
CA GLU A 353 -10.08 -22.27 -3.83
C GLU A 353 -8.69 -22.69 -3.35
N ALA A 354 -8.39 -23.98 -3.46
CA ALA A 354 -7.14 -24.55 -3.01
C ALA A 354 -6.19 -24.70 -4.21
N THR A 355 -5.00 -24.11 -4.15
CA THR A 355 -4.02 -24.14 -5.24
C THR A 355 -2.59 -24.28 -4.71
N ALA A 356 -1.68 -24.79 -5.53
CA ALA A 356 -0.26 -24.74 -5.20
C ALA A 356 0.26 -23.30 -5.29
N PHE A 357 0.96 -22.85 -4.25
CA PHE A 357 1.74 -21.61 -4.30
C PHE A 357 3.18 -21.96 -4.67
N THR A 358 3.79 -21.15 -5.54
CA THR A 358 5.23 -21.13 -5.73
C THR A 358 5.79 -20.04 -4.83
N VAL A 359 6.72 -20.40 -3.95
CA VAL A 359 7.49 -19.44 -3.15
C VAL A 359 8.95 -19.85 -3.23
N LYS A 360 9.79 -19.04 -3.88
CA LYS A 360 11.24 -19.16 -3.82
C LYS A 360 11.81 -17.82 -3.39
N GLN A 361 12.89 -17.84 -2.63
CA GLN A 361 13.60 -16.63 -2.24
C GLN A 361 15.08 -16.77 -2.60
N THR A 362 15.69 -15.66 -3.00
CA THR A 362 17.13 -15.53 -3.19
C THR A 362 17.58 -14.32 -2.39
N ALA A 363 18.47 -14.53 -1.42
CA ALA A 363 19.01 -13.42 -0.65
C ALA A 363 19.81 -12.47 -1.55
N ILE A 364 19.64 -11.16 -1.35
CA ILE A 364 20.48 -10.12 -1.91
C ILE A 364 21.61 -9.88 -0.90
N GLU A 365 22.84 -10.29 -1.24
CA GLU A 365 24.00 -10.02 -0.39
C GLU A 365 24.36 -8.53 -0.43
N ILE A 366 23.95 -7.77 0.58
CA ILE A 366 24.29 -6.35 0.69
C ILE A 366 25.52 -6.21 1.60
N VAL A 367 26.57 -5.63 1.04
CA VAL A 367 27.90 -5.53 1.64
C VAL A 367 27.94 -4.43 2.69
N SER A 368 28.39 -4.76 3.91
CA SER A 368 28.63 -3.81 5.00
C SER A 368 29.58 -2.69 4.57
N PRO A 369 29.08 -1.46 4.36
CA PRO A 369 29.99 -0.33 4.22
C PRO A 369 30.60 -0.08 5.60
N GLY A 370 31.89 0.22 5.69
CA GLY A 370 32.58 0.46 6.97
C GLY A 370 32.15 1.75 7.70
N ALA A 371 30.85 1.96 7.89
CA ALA A 371 30.18 3.08 8.54
C ALA A 371 29.17 2.53 9.56
N ASN A 372 29.13 3.11 10.76
CA ASN A 372 28.28 2.64 11.86
C ASN A 372 26.84 3.21 11.82
N TYR A 373 26.43 3.85 10.71
CA TYR A 373 25.09 4.38 10.50
C TYR A 373 24.59 4.16 9.07
N PHE A 374 23.40 3.58 8.97
CA PHE A 374 22.73 3.17 7.74
C PHE A 374 21.21 3.34 7.92
N GLN A 375 20.50 4.07 7.04
CA GLN A 375 19.04 4.23 7.12
C GLN A 375 18.39 4.49 5.73
N TYR A 376 17.06 4.31 5.66
CA TYR A 376 16.19 4.61 4.50
C TYR A 376 16.61 3.94 3.18
N PRO A 377 16.74 2.61 3.14
CA PRO A 377 17.01 1.88 1.93
C PRO A 377 15.73 1.84 1.10
N VAL A 378 15.86 2.23 -0.16
CA VAL A 378 14.80 2.23 -1.16
C VAL A 378 15.32 1.55 -2.41
N VAL A 379 14.45 0.87 -3.15
CA VAL A 379 14.82 0.14 -4.38
C VAL A 379 13.90 0.53 -5.53
N SER A 380 14.49 0.68 -6.72
CA SER A 380 13.76 0.77 -7.98
C SER A 380 14.57 0.07 -9.08
N GLY A 381 14.00 -0.99 -9.66
CA GLY A 381 14.70 -1.92 -10.53
C GLY A 381 15.98 -2.45 -9.88
N SER A 382 17.12 -2.23 -10.53
CA SER A 382 18.43 -2.63 -9.99
C SER A 382 19.04 -1.60 -9.02
N LYS A 383 18.40 -0.45 -8.80
CA LYS A 383 19.00 0.66 -8.03
C LYS A 383 18.58 0.56 -6.58
N LEU A 384 19.53 0.26 -5.71
CA LEU A 384 19.40 0.36 -4.26
C LEU A 384 19.99 1.71 -3.83
N VAL A 385 19.19 2.57 -3.22
CA VAL A 385 19.62 3.89 -2.71
C VAL A 385 19.39 3.95 -1.21
N TYR A 386 20.31 4.57 -0.48
CA TYR A 386 20.23 4.66 0.98
C TYR A 386 21.07 5.80 1.55
N SER A 387 20.81 6.19 2.79
CA SER A 387 21.62 7.15 3.53
C SER A 387 22.66 6.41 4.39
N ALA A 388 23.93 6.80 4.29
CA ALA A 388 25.02 6.23 5.09
C ALA A 388 26.11 7.25 5.44
N GLY A 389 26.70 7.11 6.64
CA GLY A 389 27.74 7.99 7.14
C GLY A 389 28.18 7.66 8.57
N GLU A 390 28.94 8.55 9.20
CA GLU A 390 29.28 8.39 10.62
C GLU A 390 28.13 8.88 11.50
N TYR A 391 27.73 8.03 12.43
CA TYR A 391 26.68 8.35 13.40
C TYR A 391 27.08 9.55 14.27
N LEU A 392 28.37 9.67 14.61
CA LEU A 392 28.89 10.65 15.56
C LEU A 392 29.28 12.01 14.94
N ASP A 393 28.96 12.29 13.70
CA ASP A 393 29.16 13.64 13.16
C ASP A 393 28.08 14.02 12.16
N SER A 394 27.09 13.15 11.96
CA SER A 394 26.01 13.34 10.99
C SER A 394 26.54 13.55 9.57
N SER A 395 27.70 12.99 9.23
CA SER A 395 28.28 13.02 7.87
C SER A 395 27.57 12.08 6.89
N TRP A 396 26.24 12.15 6.84
CA TRP A 396 25.45 11.26 6.01
C TRP A 396 25.44 11.72 4.56
N SER A 397 25.54 10.73 3.68
CA SER A 397 25.56 10.90 2.23
C SER A 397 24.60 9.90 1.61
N ILE A 398 24.02 10.24 0.47
CA ILE A 398 23.26 9.26 -0.30
C ILE A 398 24.25 8.36 -1.00
N ARG A 399 24.16 7.07 -0.71
CA ARG A 399 24.88 6.03 -1.44
C ARG A 399 23.89 5.34 -2.35
N TYR A 400 24.38 4.94 -3.50
CA TYR A 400 23.63 4.05 -4.36
C TYR A 400 24.50 2.85 -4.69
N THR A 401 23.86 1.70 -4.82
CA THR A 401 24.42 0.48 -5.38
C THR A 401 23.51 -0.01 -6.48
N ASP A 402 24.07 -0.22 -7.66
CA ASP A 402 23.39 -0.91 -8.75
C ASP A 402 23.63 -2.41 -8.60
N LEU A 403 22.59 -3.14 -8.19
CA LEU A 403 22.61 -4.56 -7.87
C LEU A 403 23.01 -5.44 -9.07
N GLU A 404 22.81 -4.97 -10.30
CA GLU A 404 23.21 -5.72 -11.50
C GLU A 404 24.70 -5.55 -11.83
N THR A 405 25.23 -4.35 -11.63
CA THR A 405 26.62 -4.04 -12.02
C THR A 405 27.61 -4.14 -10.86
N GLY A 406 27.12 -4.13 -9.62
CA GLY A 406 27.92 -3.92 -8.42
C GLY A 406 28.54 -2.52 -8.32
N ARG A 407 28.16 -1.59 -9.21
CA ARG A 407 28.61 -0.19 -9.15
C ARG A 407 28.02 0.46 -7.91
N ALA A 408 28.88 1.05 -7.10
CA ALA A 408 28.47 1.92 -6.02
C ALA A 408 29.12 3.29 -6.18
N ASP A 409 28.34 4.37 -6.08
CA ASP A 409 28.90 5.70 -5.83
C ASP A 409 28.21 6.36 -4.63
N THR A 410 28.78 7.50 -4.24
CA THR A 410 28.23 8.40 -3.24
C THR A 410 27.81 9.70 -3.94
N LEU A 411 26.55 10.09 -3.74
CA LEU A 411 26.00 11.37 -4.11
C LEU A 411 26.02 12.25 -2.86
N GLN A 412 26.62 13.44 -2.97
CA GLN A 412 26.73 14.35 -1.84
C GLN A 412 26.35 15.77 -2.25
N SER A 413 25.48 16.41 -1.47
CA SER A 413 25.00 17.78 -1.73
C SER A 413 25.76 18.90 -0.99
N GLN A 414 26.89 18.57 -0.35
CA GLN A 414 27.72 19.43 0.53
C GLN A 414 27.24 19.57 1.98
N GLN A 415 26.11 18.98 2.38
CA GLN A 415 25.66 18.89 3.78
C GLN A 415 25.21 17.44 4.10
N THR A 416 24.46 17.25 5.20
CA THR A 416 23.94 15.95 5.64
C THR A 416 22.74 15.53 4.78
N ASP A 417 22.86 14.41 4.08
CA ASP A 417 21.85 13.90 3.15
C ASP A 417 21.04 12.71 3.72
N THR A 418 19.71 12.74 3.60
CA THR A 418 18.82 11.69 4.15
C THR A 418 17.45 11.62 3.46
N MET A 419 16.63 10.64 3.86
CA MET A 419 15.30 10.35 3.30
C MET A 419 15.34 10.27 1.78
N PRO A 420 16.21 9.42 1.19
CA PRO A 420 16.19 9.21 -0.24
C PRO A 420 14.93 8.45 -0.66
N ASP A 421 14.46 8.76 -1.85
CA ASP A 421 13.56 7.93 -2.63
C ASP A 421 14.10 7.81 -4.06
N VAL A 422 13.71 6.77 -4.80
CA VAL A 422 14.28 6.46 -6.12
C VAL A 422 13.24 5.90 -7.08
N ASP A 423 13.22 6.42 -8.31
CA ASP A 423 12.54 5.79 -9.44
C ASP A 423 13.46 5.82 -10.67
N GLY A 424 13.87 4.63 -11.11
CA GLY A 424 14.75 4.45 -12.25
C GLY A 424 16.11 5.13 -12.07
N ASP A 425 16.42 6.10 -12.92
CA ASP A 425 17.70 6.81 -12.90
C ASP A 425 17.68 8.08 -12.01
N TYR A 426 16.55 8.42 -11.39
CA TYR A 426 16.45 9.59 -10.52
C TYR A 426 16.28 9.19 -9.07
N ALA A 427 17.14 9.73 -8.20
CA ALA A 427 16.98 9.69 -6.77
C ALA A 427 16.68 11.10 -6.25
N VAL A 428 15.70 11.23 -5.36
CA VAL A 428 15.40 12.48 -4.65
C VAL A 428 15.72 12.32 -3.19
N TRP A 429 16.20 13.37 -2.54
CA TRP A 429 16.48 13.34 -1.10
C TRP A 429 16.42 14.75 -0.51
N THR A 430 16.49 14.81 0.82
CA THR A 430 16.56 16.08 1.55
C THR A 430 17.94 16.29 2.15
N THR A 431 18.35 17.55 2.25
CA THR A 431 19.65 17.92 2.83
C THR A 431 19.56 19.11 3.77
N GLY A 432 20.39 19.13 4.81
CA GLY A 432 20.39 20.12 5.87
C GLY A 432 21.69 20.14 6.68
N PRO A 433 21.80 21.08 7.64
CA PRO A 433 23.01 21.29 8.43
C PRO A 433 23.45 20.04 9.22
N GLU A 434 24.75 19.94 9.48
CA GLU A 434 25.32 18.88 10.34
C GLU A 434 24.84 19.04 11.78
N GLY A 435 24.22 18.01 12.34
CA GLY A 435 23.73 18.05 13.72
C GLY A 435 22.86 16.85 14.09
N TYR A 436 23.19 16.23 15.22
CA TYR A 436 22.68 14.93 15.69
C TYR A 436 21.18 14.83 16.00
N TYR A 437 20.42 15.92 15.85
CA TYR A 437 18.99 16.01 16.16
C TYR A 437 18.26 17.00 15.24
N GLU A 438 18.87 17.47 14.14
CA GLU A 438 18.16 18.40 13.28
C GLU A 438 17.17 17.63 12.41
N LEU A 439 15.90 17.67 12.80
CA LEU A 439 14.72 17.32 11.99
C LEU A 439 14.60 18.17 10.71
N ILE A 440 15.37 19.24 10.65
CA ILE A 440 15.22 20.33 9.71
C ILE A 440 16.04 20.03 8.46
N ARG A 441 15.42 20.11 7.29
CA ARG A 441 16.08 19.99 5.99
C ARG A 441 15.85 21.27 5.23
N THR A 442 16.93 21.89 4.79
CA THR A 442 16.84 23.22 4.18
C THR A 442 16.70 23.16 2.67
N SER A 443 16.94 22.00 2.06
CA SER A 443 16.89 21.82 0.60
C SER A 443 16.31 20.45 0.22
N VAL A 444 15.73 20.40 -0.98
CA VAL A 444 15.31 19.18 -1.67
C VAL A 444 16.19 19.06 -2.91
N VAL A 445 16.75 17.88 -3.12
CA VAL A 445 17.77 17.62 -4.14
C VAL A 445 17.33 16.45 -4.99
N VAL A 446 17.67 16.50 -6.28
CA VAL A 446 17.56 15.36 -7.19
C VAL A 446 18.93 15.02 -7.77
N GLY A 447 19.26 13.74 -7.78
CA GLY A 447 20.45 13.17 -8.38
C GLY A 447 20.06 12.31 -9.57
N ASP A 448 20.76 12.51 -10.68
CA ASP A 448 20.69 11.64 -11.84
C ASP A 448 21.77 10.56 -11.70
N LEU A 449 21.35 9.34 -11.37
CA LEU A 449 22.21 8.18 -11.15
C LEU A 449 22.95 7.76 -12.44
N SER A 450 22.41 8.11 -13.60
CA SER A 450 23.01 7.81 -14.90
C SER A 450 24.22 8.72 -15.17
N THR A 451 24.12 10.01 -14.86
CA THR A 451 25.16 11.01 -15.13
C THR A 451 26.02 11.35 -13.91
N GLY A 452 25.57 11.02 -12.70
CA GLY A 452 26.15 11.46 -11.44
C GLY A 452 25.93 12.95 -11.13
N LEU A 453 25.10 13.65 -11.91
CA LEU A 453 24.79 15.05 -11.70
C LEU A 453 23.77 15.23 -10.58
N VAL A 454 23.91 16.33 -9.84
CA VAL A 454 23.05 16.67 -8.71
C VAL A 454 22.49 18.08 -8.92
N TYR A 455 21.18 18.24 -8.70
CA TYR A 455 20.44 19.49 -8.88
C TYR A 455 19.61 19.83 -7.63
N ASN A 456 19.63 21.09 -7.22
CA ASN A 456 18.77 21.57 -6.13
C ASN A 456 17.37 21.92 -6.68
N LEU A 457 16.33 21.20 -6.23
CA LEU A 457 14.93 21.53 -6.48
C LEU A 457 14.42 22.63 -5.53
N ARG A 458 14.91 22.62 -4.30
CA ARG A 458 14.74 23.72 -3.35
C ARG A 458 16.08 24.05 -2.75
N MET A 459 16.31 25.33 -2.47
CA MET A 459 17.56 25.79 -1.88
C MET A 459 17.39 26.22 -0.44
N GLN A 460 18.48 26.15 0.31
CA GLN A 460 18.58 26.53 1.71
C GLN A 460 17.89 27.86 2.01
N SER A 461 16.99 27.82 2.98
CA SER A 461 16.34 29.00 3.55
C SER A 461 16.45 28.96 5.08
N GLY A 462 16.27 30.11 5.74
CA GLY A 462 16.18 30.18 7.21
C GLY A 462 14.74 30.14 7.75
N THR A 463 13.76 29.89 6.88
CA THR A 463 12.32 30.03 7.18
C THR A 463 11.45 28.87 6.67
N ASP A 464 11.99 27.97 5.85
CA ASP A 464 11.31 26.77 5.36
C ASP A 464 12.13 25.53 5.70
N SER A 465 11.44 24.44 6.05
CA SER A 465 12.01 23.11 6.16
C SER A 465 11.26 22.13 5.25
N TYR A 466 11.98 21.15 4.72
CA TYR A 466 11.45 20.12 3.83
C TYR A 466 11.59 18.73 4.45
N GLY A 467 10.79 17.77 4.00
CA GLY A 467 10.84 16.40 4.50
C GLY A 467 10.24 15.41 3.51
N TYR A 468 10.67 14.15 3.64
CA TYR A 468 10.05 12.97 3.01
C TYR A 468 9.74 13.16 1.53
N PRO A 469 10.77 13.37 0.68
CA PRO A 469 10.53 13.45 -0.74
C PRO A 469 10.19 12.06 -1.28
N ALA A 470 9.22 11.99 -2.20
CA ALA A 470 8.88 10.79 -2.96
C ALA A 470 8.93 11.09 -4.46
N ILE A 471 9.22 10.09 -5.29
CA ILE A 471 9.36 10.24 -6.74
C ILE A 471 8.66 9.11 -7.51
N SER A 472 7.94 9.48 -8.56
CA SER A 472 7.41 8.56 -9.56
C SER A 472 7.58 9.17 -10.95
N GLY A 473 8.29 8.45 -11.82
CA GLY A 473 8.64 8.85 -13.17
C GLY A 473 9.42 10.17 -13.20
N SER A 474 8.74 11.25 -13.59
CA SER A 474 9.29 12.61 -13.63
C SER A 474 8.65 13.55 -12.61
N LYS A 475 7.85 13.05 -11.67
CA LYS A 475 7.21 13.85 -10.62
C LYS A 475 7.87 13.55 -9.29
N ALA A 476 8.40 14.59 -8.65
CA ALA A 476 8.89 14.53 -7.28
C ALA A 476 7.97 15.35 -6.38
N VAL A 477 7.54 14.80 -5.25
CA VAL A 477 6.70 15.46 -4.24
C VAL A 477 7.41 15.47 -2.90
N TRP A 478 7.07 16.43 -2.03
CA TRP A 478 7.66 16.55 -0.70
C TRP A 478 6.80 17.43 0.20
N LEU A 479 7.03 17.31 1.50
CA LEU A 479 6.43 18.15 2.52
C LEU A 479 7.24 19.45 2.72
N ARG A 480 6.56 20.58 2.92
CA ARG A 480 7.18 21.88 3.22
C ARG A 480 6.56 22.53 4.46
N HIS A 481 7.33 22.65 5.54
CA HIS A 481 6.97 23.46 6.69
C HIS A 481 7.28 24.95 6.42
N ARG A 482 6.29 25.84 6.63
CA ARG A 482 6.43 27.30 6.42
C ARG A 482 6.77 28.03 7.70
N ASP A 483 7.47 29.16 7.55
CA ASP A 483 7.77 30.13 8.62
C ASP A 483 8.42 29.49 9.87
N VAL A 484 9.19 28.42 9.66
CA VAL A 484 9.91 27.70 10.71
C VAL A 484 11.29 28.32 10.88
N ASN A 485 11.60 28.74 12.10
CA ASN A 485 12.99 29.03 12.44
C ASN A 485 13.78 27.73 12.39
N THR A 486 14.63 27.58 11.37
CA THR A 486 15.45 26.39 11.13
C THR A 486 16.49 26.11 12.23
N SER A 487 16.52 26.91 13.30
CA SER A 487 17.32 26.69 14.51
C SER A 487 16.47 26.31 15.74
N SER A 488 15.16 26.07 15.59
CA SER A 488 14.25 25.72 16.70
C SER A 488 13.42 24.48 16.36
N GLU A 489 13.82 23.34 16.94
CA GLU A 489 13.14 22.05 16.77
C GLU A 489 11.68 22.06 17.27
N ASP A 490 11.41 22.73 18.39
CA ASP A 490 10.04 22.85 18.93
C ASP A 490 9.10 23.64 18.00
N GLN A 491 9.62 24.65 17.28
CA GLN A 491 8.83 25.35 16.27
C GLN A 491 8.57 24.46 15.05
N TYR A 492 9.55 23.68 14.63
CA TYR A 492 9.40 22.70 13.54
C TYR A 492 8.29 21.68 13.87
N ARG A 493 8.33 21.06 15.05
CA ARG A 493 7.35 20.04 15.48
C ARG A 493 5.91 20.56 15.59
N ARG A 494 5.70 21.88 15.66
CA ARG A 494 4.38 22.51 15.76
C ARG A 494 3.98 23.25 14.48
N SER A 495 4.83 23.21 13.46
CA SER A 495 4.66 24.01 12.26
C SER A 495 3.68 23.38 11.29
N VAL A 496 2.88 24.23 10.67
CA VAL A 496 1.99 23.84 9.58
C VAL A 496 2.84 23.52 8.35
N TYR A 497 2.48 22.47 7.62
CA TYR A 497 3.12 22.14 6.36
C TYR A 497 2.17 22.15 5.16
N ASP A 498 2.75 22.29 3.97
CA ASP A 498 2.12 22.07 2.69
C ASP A 498 2.61 20.76 2.07
N ILE A 499 1.85 20.23 1.11
CA ILE A 499 2.33 19.24 0.16
C ILE A 499 2.66 19.95 -1.15
N CYS A 500 3.90 19.78 -1.61
CA CYS A 500 4.47 20.46 -2.78
C CYS A 500 5.08 19.45 -3.75
N GLY A 501 5.36 19.87 -4.99
CA GLY A 501 6.07 19.04 -5.94
C GLY A 501 6.75 19.78 -7.09
N ALA A 502 7.47 19.01 -7.89
CA ALA A 502 8.10 19.42 -9.14
C ALA A 502 7.97 18.33 -10.22
N ASP A 503 7.69 18.77 -11.44
CA ASP A 503 7.99 17.99 -12.63
C ASP A 503 9.47 18.21 -13.01
N ILE A 504 10.24 17.13 -12.95
CA ILE A 504 11.68 17.07 -13.19
C ILE A 504 12.03 16.47 -14.55
N THR A 505 11.12 16.47 -15.53
CA THR A 505 11.44 16.09 -16.93
C THR A 505 12.70 16.80 -17.45
N ASN A 506 12.95 18.01 -16.95
CA ASN A 506 14.25 18.68 -17.04
C ASN A 506 14.71 19.09 -15.64
N PRO A 507 15.59 18.32 -14.97
CA PRO A 507 16.03 18.63 -13.60
C PRO A 507 16.77 19.96 -13.47
N ALA A 508 17.33 20.49 -14.57
CA ALA A 508 17.96 21.82 -14.59
C ALA A 508 16.94 22.97 -14.68
N LYS A 509 15.68 22.68 -15.07
CA LYS A 509 14.57 23.64 -15.19
C LYS A 509 13.24 22.98 -14.79
N PRO A 510 13.07 22.58 -13.52
CA PRO A 510 11.86 21.92 -13.05
C PRO A 510 10.64 22.85 -13.05
N VAL A 511 9.45 22.27 -13.19
CA VAL A 511 8.16 22.98 -13.09
C VAL A 511 7.54 22.68 -11.74
N TYR A 512 7.40 23.69 -10.88
CA TYR A 512 6.91 23.52 -9.51
C TYR A 512 5.39 23.69 -9.40
N PHE A 513 4.79 22.94 -8.47
CA PHE A 513 3.38 23.02 -8.12
C PHE A 513 3.17 22.81 -6.61
N THR A 514 2.00 23.20 -6.12
CA THR A 514 1.56 22.98 -4.73
C THR A 514 0.29 22.15 -4.78
N ILE A 515 0.27 21.02 -4.07
CA ILE A 515 -0.84 20.07 -4.04
C ILE A 515 -1.88 20.54 -3.01
N ALA A 516 -1.43 20.77 -1.78
CA ALA A 516 -2.28 21.20 -0.68
C ALA A 516 -1.53 22.22 0.19
N GLU A 517 -2.17 23.34 0.50
CA GLU A 517 -1.64 24.32 1.45
C GLU A 517 -2.20 24.07 2.83
N LYS A 518 -1.35 24.21 3.86
CA LYS A 518 -1.75 23.95 5.26
C LYS A 518 -2.40 22.57 5.44
N ALA A 519 -1.78 21.58 4.83
CA ALA A 519 -2.27 20.21 4.78
C ALA A 519 -2.39 19.60 6.18
N GLY A 520 -1.35 19.78 7.02
CA GLY A 520 -1.33 19.28 8.40
C GLY A 520 -0.33 20.03 9.27
N HIS A 521 -0.11 19.56 10.51
CA HIS A 521 0.76 20.16 11.50
C HIS A 521 1.80 19.19 12.05
N GLY A 522 3.02 19.69 12.28
CA GLY A 522 4.07 18.91 12.91
C GLY A 522 4.38 17.63 12.14
N LEU A 523 5.14 16.73 12.74
CA LEU A 523 5.12 15.33 12.30
C LEU A 523 3.94 14.64 13.00
N PRO A 524 3.34 13.60 12.41
CA PRO A 524 2.34 12.81 13.11
C PRO A 524 2.91 12.30 14.43
N TYR A 525 2.39 12.84 15.54
CA TYR A 525 2.64 12.45 16.92
C TYR A 525 4.06 12.71 17.49
N PRO A 526 4.19 13.28 18.71
CA PRO A 526 5.49 13.42 19.36
C PRO A 526 5.96 12.08 19.94
N TYR A 527 6.73 11.31 19.16
CA TYR A 527 7.49 10.19 19.71
C TYR A 527 8.86 10.63 20.22
N GLN A 528 9.24 10.13 21.41
CA GLN A 528 10.49 10.50 22.08
C GLN A 528 11.74 9.98 21.35
N ASN A 529 11.58 9.14 20.32
CA ASN A 529 12.67 8.56 19.56
C ASN A 529 12.36 8.47 18.06
N ILE A 530 12.74 9.49 17.30
CA ILE A 530 12.66 9.55 15.82
C ILE A 530 13.41 8.41 15.09
N ARG A 531 14.22 7.63 15.81
CA ARG A 531 14.94 6.48 15.23
C ARG A 531 14.07 5.26 15.05
N GLU A 532 12.96 5.22 15.79
CA GLU A 532 12.09 4.06 15.92
C GLU A 532 10.80 4.23 15.10
N THR A 533 10.63 5.35 14.41
CA THR A 533 9.47 5.61 13.56
C THR A 533 9.86 5.46 12.08
N TYR A 534 9.11 4.63 11.36
CA TYR A 534 8.95 4.86 9.92
C TYR A 534 8.07 6.09 9.82
N GLU A 535 8.52 7.07 9.05
CA GLU A 535 7.71 8.23 8.72
C GLU A 535 7.87 8.35 7.22
N SER A 536 6.84 7.95 6.48
CA SER A 536 6.69 8.26 5.05
C SER A 536 5.36 8.98 4.87
N PRO A 537 5.23 10.24 5.34
CA PRO A 537 3.98 10.96 5.35
C PRO A 537 3.50 11.33 3.95
N VAL A 538 4.29 11.14 2.90
CA VAL A 538 3.88 11.37 1.52
C VAL A 538 4.49 10.30 0.62
N ASP A 539 3.70 9.84 -0.34
CA ASP A 539 4.13 8.90 -1.36
C ASP A 539 3.41 9.18 -2.69
N ILE A 540 3.93 8.66 -3.81
CA ILE A 540 3.41 8.93 -5.15
C ILE A 540 3.49 7.69 -6.06
N SER A 541 2.40 7.41 -6.77
CA SER A 541 2.39 6.43 -7.87
C SER A 541 1.76 7.04 -9.12
N GLY A 542 2.55 7.12 -10.20
CA GLY A 542 2.17 7.85 -11.40
C GLY A 542 1.83 9.31 -11.10
N ASP A 543 0.56 9.67 -11.29
CA ASP A 543 -0.01 11.00 -11.02
C ASP A 543 -0.90 11.03 -9.76
N LEU A 544 -0.86 9.99 -8.92
CA LEU A 544 -1.62 9.92 -7.67
C LEU A 544 -0.66 10.09 -6.48
N VAL A 545 -0.96 11.08 -5.64
CA VAL A 545 -0.17 11.42 -4.46
C VAL A 545 -0.99 11.13 -3.22
N VAL A 546 -0.41 10.47 -2.23
CA VAL A 546 -1.04 10.22 -0.93
C VAL A 546 -0.21 10.86 0.16
N TRP A 547 -0.88 11.34 1.21
CA TRP A 547 -0.17 11.83 2.39
C TRP A 547 -1.01 11.67 3.66
N GLU A 548 -0.31 11.58 4.78
CA GLU A 548 -0.89 11.70 6.12
C GLU A 548 -1.00 13.19 6.47
N ALA A 549 -2.12 13.59 7.09
CA ALA A 549 -2.22 14.88 7.74
C ALA A 549 -3.17 14.89 8.95
N ASP A 550 -2.65 15.33 10.10
CA ASP A 550 -3.36 15.46 11.38
C ASP A 550 -4.04 14.15 11.84
N GLY A 551 -3.45 13.01 11.46
CA GLY A 551 -3.94 11.66 11.75
C GLY A 551 -4.97 11.11 10.77
N ASP A 552 -5.20 11.77 9.63
CA ASP A 552 -6.06 11.31 8.53
C ASP A 552 -5.20 11.01 7.29
N ILE A 553 -5.71 10.18 6.36
CA ILE A 553 -5.07 9.94 5.05
C ILE A 553 -5.79 10.72 3.95
N TYR A 554 -5.03 11.41 3.11
CA TYR A 554 -5.52 12.18 1.97
C TYR A 554 -4.87 11.72 0.66
N GLY A 555 -5.58 11.95 -0.44
CA GLY A 555 -5.12 11.68 -1.80
C GLY A 555 -5.26 12.90 -2.71
N ALA A 556 -4.46 12.95 -3.76
CA ALA A 556 -4.58 13.91 -4.84
C ALA A 556 -4.26 13.33 -6.21
N ASP A 557 -5.07 13.70 -7.20
CA ASP A 557 -4.78 13.49 -8.63
C ASP A 557 -4.07 14.73 -9.19
N ILE A 558 -2.82 14.55 -9.63
CA ILE A 558 -1.94 15.58 -10.20
C ILE A 558 -1.76 15.47 -11.72
N SER A 559 -2.57 14.65 -12.40
CA SER A 559 -2.51 14.47 -13.86
C SER A 559 -2.74 15.79 -14.62
N ASP A 560 -3.58 16.66 -14.05
CA ASP A 560 -3.69 18.07 -14.43
C ASP A 560 -3.15 18.97 -13.31
N LEU A 561 -1.87 19.37 -13.42
CA LEU A 561 -1.21 20.27 -12.47
C LEU A 561 -1.91 21.63 -12.29
N GLN A 562 -2.86 22.01 -13.15
CA GLN A 562 -3.65 23.25 -12.99
C GLN A 562 -4.91 23.03 -12.16
N HIS A 563 -5.44 21.81 -12.13
CA HIS A 563 -6.68 21.44 -11.46
C HIS A 563 -6.48 20.20 -10.59
N ILE A 564 -5.48 20.27 -9.71
CA ILE A 564 -5.19 19.22 -8.75
C ILE A 564 -6.44 18.97 -7.90
N LYS A 565 -6.89 17.71 -7.85
CA LYS A 565 -8.08 17.31 -7.09
C LYS A 565 -7.62 16.62 -5.82
N VAL A 566 -7.83 17.27 -4.67
CA VAL A 566 -7.57 16.71 -3.34
C VAL A 566 -8.85 16.09 -2.78
N PHE A 567 -8.73 14.92 -2.15
CA PHE A 567 -9.83 14.20 -1.52
C PHE A 567 -9.36 13.46 -0.26
N PRO A 568 -10.22 13.32 0.78
CA PRO A 568 -9.91 12.48 1.92
C PRO A 568 -9.99 10.99 1.52
N ILE A 569 -9.09 10.16 2.04
CA ILE A 569 -9.10 8.70 1.87
C ILE A 569 -9.68 8.05 3.12
N CYS A 570 -9.16 8.39 4.31
CA CYS A 570 -9.63 7.90 5.59
C CYS A 570 -9.63 9.05 6.61
N THR A 571 -10.72 9.19 7.37
CA THR A 571 -10.88 10.18 8.44
C THR A 571 -11.48 9.54 9.69
N ALA A 572 -11.06 8.33 10.01
CA ALA A 572 -11.52 7.63 11.21
C ALA A 572 -11.09 8.43 12.47
N PRO A 573 -11.82 8.34 13.61
CA PRO A 573 -11.53 9.18 14.78
C PRO A 573 -10.12 9.02 15.37
N GLU A 574 -9.58 7.81 15.28
CA GLU A 574 -8.25 7.37 15.67
C GLU A 574 -7.19 7.81 14.64
N ALA A 575 -5.90 7.58 14.89
CA ALA A 575 -4.85 8.09 14.00
C ALA A 575 -4.55 7.10 12.85
N GLN A 576 -4.30 7.65 11.67
CA GLN A 576 -3.76 6.97 10.51
C GLN A 576 -2.39 7.55 10.14
N SER A 577 -1.45 6.70 9.72
CA SER A 577 -0.08 7.09 9.37
C SER A 577 0.56 6.18 8.33
N ASP A 578 1.73 6.58 7.81
CA ASP A 578 2.56 5.81 6.87
C ASP A 578 1.82 5.32 5.62
N PRO A 579 1.17 6.22 4.85
CA PRO A 579 0.57 5.83 3.60
C PRO A 579 1.63 5.47 2.54
N ALA A 580 1.41 4.35 1.86
CA ALA A 580 2.14 3.94 0.67
C ALA A 580 1.15 3.68 -0.47
N ILE A 581 1.54 3.95 -1.72
CA ILE A 581 0.66 3.83 -2.89
C ILE A 581 1.32 3.08 -4.04
N SER A 582 0.56 2.17 -4.65
CA SER A 582 0.91 1.59 -5.95
C SER A 582 -0.31 1.59 -6.85
N GLY A 583 -0.20 2.30 -7.98
CA GLY A 583 -1.32 2.53 -8.88
C GLY A 583 -2.49 3.19 -8.14
N HIS A 584 -3.62 2.51 -8.10
CA HIS A 584 -4.83 2.97 -7.40
C HIS A 584 -5.06 2.34 -6.02
N THR A 585 -4.08 1.61 -5.49
CA THR A 585 -4.20 0.99 -4.16
C THR A 585 -3.31 1.70 -3.16
N VAL A 586 -3.90 2.13 -2.05
CA VAL A 586 -3.22 2.78 -0.93
C VAL A 586 -3.25 1.84 0.26
N VAL A 587 -2.15 1.75 1.01
CA VAL A 587 -2.09 1.05 2.30
C VAL A 587 -1.51 1.98 3.37
N TRP A 588 -1.94 1.86 4.62
CA TRP A 588 -1.50 2.70 5.73
C TRP A 588 -1.58 1.95 7.06
N THR A 589 -0.93 2.50 8.08
CA THR A 589 -1.06 2.07 9.48
C THR A 589 -2.24 2.80 10.12
N ASP A 590 -3.14 2.07 10.78
CA ASP A 590 -4.40 2.58 11.32
C ASP A 590 -4.58 2.20 12.79
N GLN A 591 -5.04 3.12 13.65
CA GLN A 591 -5.23 2.88 15.08
C GLN A 591 -6.70 2.70 15.48
N ARG A 592 -7.60 2.43 14.53
CA ARG A 592 -9.05 2.30 14.80
C ARG A 592 -9.39 1.09 15.66
N ASP A 593 -8.66 -0.02 15.49
CA ASP A 593 -8.92 -1.26 16.22
C ASP A 593 -7.92 -1.44 17.36
N ASP A 594 -6.62 -1.16 17.13
CA ASP A 594 -5.61 -1.13 18.18
C ASP A 594 -4.52 -0.01 18.05
N ILE A 595 -3.29 -0.28 18.47
CA ILE A 595 -2.15 0.65 18.40
C ILE A 595 -1.48 0.74 17.01
N GLY A 596 -1.93 -0.04 16.04
CA GLY A 596 -1.56 0.05 14.64
C GLY A 596 -1.86 -1.25 13.92
N ASP A 597 -2.75 -1.19 12.94
CA ASP A 597 -3.13 -2.26 12.03
C ASP A 597 -2.86 -1.81 10.59
N ILE A 598 -2.75 -2.73 9.63
CA ILE A 598 -2.64 -2.34 8.22
C ILE A 598 -4.03 -2.31 7.60
N TYR A 599 -4.39 -1.15 7.09
CA TYR A 599 -5.58 -0.93 6.28
C TYR A 599 -5.18 -0.51 4.86
N GLY A 600 -6.11 -0.67 3.93
CA GLY A 600 -5.93 -0.25 2.55
C GLY A 600 -7.22 0.26 1.92
N ALA A 601 -7.08 0.91 0.77
CA ALA A 601 -8.19 1.41 -0.02
C ALA A 601 -7.91 1.37 -1.51
N ASP A 602 -8.94 1.02 -2.29
CA ASP A 602 -8.98 1.28 -3.73
C ASP A 602 -9.51 2.70 -3.97
N ILE A 603 -8.68 3.54 -4.61
CA ILE A 603 -8.95 4.95 -4.91
C ILE A 603 -9.23 5.21 -6.41
N SER A 604 -9.53 4.17 -7.19
CA SER A 604 -9.84 4.30 -8.62
C SER A 604 -11.04 5.21 -8.92
N ASP A 605 -11.99 5.31 -7.99
CA ASP A 605 -13.01 6.37 -7.96
C ASP A 605 -12.90 7.19 -6.66
N PRO A 606 -12.32 8.41 -6.71
CA PRO A 606 -12.21 9.29 -5.54
C PRO A 606 -13.54 9.67 -4.88
N ASN A 607 -14.69 9.41 -5.52
CA ASN A 607 -16.01 9.64 -4.92
C ASN A 607 -16.58 8.40 -4.24
N GLN A 608 -15.97 7.23 -4.44
CA GLN A 608 -16.40 5.94 -3.91
C GLN A 608 -15.18 5.11 -3.48
N ILE A 609 -14.45 5.64 -2.50
CA ILE A 609 -13.30 4.96 -1.90
C ILE A 609 -13.78 3.70 -1.19
N ARG A 610 -13.07 2.59 -1.43
CA ARG A 610 -13.39 1.28 -0.85
C ARG A 610 -12.26 0.88 0.10
N GLU A 611 -12.45 1.14 1.38
CA GLU A 611 -11.55 0.70 2.44
C GLU A 611 -11.67 -0.81 2.69
N PHE A 612 -10.57 -1.45 3.08
CA PHE A 612 -10.48 -2.84 3.51
C PHE A 612 -9.36 -3.01 4.53
N ALA A 613 -9.53 -3.94 5.47
CA ALA A 613 -8.43 -4.36 6.36
C ALA A 613 -7.42 -5.18 5.55
N VAL A 614 -6.13 -4.97 5.77
CA VAL A 614 -5.02 -5.77 5.22
C VAL A 614 -4.52 -6.76 6.27
N CYS A 615 -4.33 -6.29 7.50
CA CYS A 615 -4.02 -7.10 8.67
C CYS A 615 -4.49 -6.32 9.89
N ALA A 616 -5.48 -6.86 10.62
CA ALA A 616 -6.06 -6.26 11.82
C ALA A 616 -6.04 -7.27 12.98
N GLU A 617 -4.90 -7.96 13.12
CA GLU A 617 -4.69 -8.95 14.17
C GLU A 617 -4.23 -8.26 15.45
N ALA A 618 -4.57 -8.81 16.61
CA ALA A 618 -4.16 -8.23 17.89
C ALA A 618 -2.64 -7.96 17.99
N GLY A 619 -2.28 -6.72 18.28
CA GLY A 619 -0.90 -6.24 18.38
C GLY A 619 -0.49 -5.38 17.18
N PRO A 620 0.63 -4.64 17.24
CA PRO A 620 0.90 -3.64 16.21
C PRO A 620 1.40 -4.26 14.90
N GLN A 621 0.75 -3.97 13.79
CA GLN A 621 1.28 -4.03 12.42
C GLN A 621 1.50 -2.62 11.86
N THR A 622 2.72 -2.34 11.38
CA THR A 622 3.11 -0.98 10.98
C THR A 622 4.02 -0.98 9.75
N GLN A 623 4.32 0.22 9.24
CA GLN A 623 5.29 0.46 8.16
C GLN A 623 4.95 -0.30 6.87
N PRO A 624 3.70 -0.19 6.36
CA PRO A 624 3.35 -0.88 5.13
C PRO A 624 4.05 -0.23 3.94
N ASP A 625 4.35 -1.04 2.95
CA ASP A 625 4.76 -0.63 1.62
C ASP A 625 4.04 -1.52 0.59
N ILE A 626 3.77 -0.98 -0.59
CA ILE A 626 3.00 -1.69 -1.62
C ILE A 626 3.65 -1.50 -2.99
N ASP A 627 3.75 -2.59 -3.76
CA ASP A 627 4.03 -2.51 -5.19
C ASP A 627 3.15 -3.50 -5.96
N GLY A 628 2.40 -2.97 -6.93
CA GLY A 628 1.32 -3.67 -7.61
C GLY A 628 0.30 -4.22 -6.61
N ARG A 629 0.28 -5.54 -6.44
CA ARG A 629 -0.64 -6.26 -5.55
C ARG A 629 0.04 -6.87 -4.33
N MET A 630 1.34 -6.65 -4.15
CA MET A 630 2.10 -7.15 -3.01
C MET A 630 2.22 -6.06 -1.95
N VAL A 631 1.89 -6.41 -0.72
CA VAL A 631 2.03 -5.53 0.44
C VAL A 631 3.05 -6.16 1.39
N ALA A 632 4.03 -5.36 1.81
CA ALA A 632 4.96 -5.71 2.86
C ALA A 632 4.71 -4.85 4.09
N PHE A 633 4.80 -5.43 5.28
CA PHE A 633 4.64 -4.67 6.53
C PHE A 633 5.44 -5.33 7.65
N VAL A 634 5.52 -4.65 8.79
CA VAL A 634 6.21 -5.13 9.98
C VAL A 634 5.19 -5.47 11.04
N ARG A 635 5.14 -6.73 11.49
CA ARG A 635 4.45 -7.10 12.73
C ARG A 635 5.34 -6.69 13.89
N SER A 636 5.09 -5.55 14.50
CA SER A 636 6.05 -4.97 15.42
C SER A 636 5.97 -5.55 16.83
N THR A 637 7.12 -5.64 17.49
CA THR A 637 7.20 -5.83 18.94
C THR A 637 7.95 -4.67 19.59
N SER A 638 8.02 -3.47 18.99
CA SER A 638 8.53 -2.20 19.63
C SER A 638 8.42 -0.95 18.74
N ASN A 639 7.37 -0.88 17.93
CA ASN A 639 7.04 0.17 16.96
C ASN A 639 8.08 0.45 15.86
N SER A 640 9.28 -0.11 15.94
CA SER A 640 10.40 0.19 15.04
C SER A 640 10.89 -0.98 14.22
N THR A 641 10.90 -2.17 14.80
CA THR A 641 11.36 -3.40 14.16
C THR A 641 10.43 -4.56 14.51
N GLY A 642 10.46 -5.60 13.70
CA GLY A 642 9.66 -6.80 13.88
C GLY A 642 9.86 -7.77 12.72
N PRO A 643 9.17 -8.92 12.74
CA PRO A 643 9.04 -9.77 11.57
C PRO A 643 8.52 -9.00 10.35
N VAL A 644 9.16 -9.20 9.20
CA VAL A 644 8.71 -8.66 7.92
C VAL A 644 7.75 -9.65 7.30
N GLU A 645 6.55 -9.18 6.97
CA GLU A 645 5.46 -10.00 6.46
C GLU A 645 5.02 -9.54 5.09
N LEU A 646 4.44 -10.46 4.34
CA LEU A 646 3.99 -10.26 2.97
C LEU A 646 2.57 -10.80 2.81
N CYS A 647 1.72 -10.01 2.15
CA CYS A 647 0.46 -10.49 1.63
C CYS A 647 0.25 -9.98 0.20
N CYS A 648 -0.59 -10.69 -0.55
CA CYS A 648 -0.97 -10.34 -1.90
C CYS A 648 -2.47 -10.09 -1.98
N LEU A 649 -2.88 -9.02 -2.64
CA LEU A 649 -4.27 -8.70 -2.88
C LEU A 649 -4.78 -9.50 -4.09
N SER A 650 -5.55 -10.58 -3.90
CA SER A 650 -6.31 -11.23 -4.97
C SER A 650 -7.52 -10.39 -5.37
N ARG A 651 -7.93 -10.49 -6.64
CA ARG A 651 -9.11 -9.81 -7.17
C ARG A 651 -10.41 -10.41 -6.63
N GLU A 652 -10.44 -11.73 -6.45
CA GLU A 652 -11.64 -12.47 -6.06
C GLU A 652 -11.63 -12.84 -4.58
N TYR A 653 -10.46 -13.13 -4.02
CA TYR A 653 -10.32 -13.72 -2.68
C TYR A 653 -9.79 -12.74 -1.61
N GLY A 654 -9.70 -11.45 -1.93
CA GLY A 654 -9.17 -10.47 -0.98
C GLY A 654 -7.70 -10.71 -0.66
N LEU A 655 -7.34 -10.93 0.60
CA LEU A 655 -5.96 -11.10 1.03
C LEU A 655 -5.49 -12.54 0.90
N VAL A 656 -4.32 -12.71 0.29
CA VAL A 656 -3.61 -13.99 0.18
C VAL A 656 -2.30 -13.86 0.95
N GLN A 657 -2.17 -14.58 2.06
CA GLN A 657 -0.95 -14.55 2.86
C GLN A 657 0.23 -15.18 2.08
N VAL A 658 1.39 -14.53 2.12
CA VAL A 658 2.62 -15.03 1.48
C VAL A 658 3.60 -15.49 2.54
N ASN A 659 3.65 -16.81 2.75
CA ASN A 659 4.55 -17.42 3.73
C ASN A 659 5.95 -17.61 3.15
N LEU A 660 6.90 -16.78 3.59
CA LEU A 660 8.31 -16.94 3.22
C LEU A 660 8.93 -18.19 3.89
N PRO A 661 9.86 -18.91 3.21
CA PRO A 661 10.46 -20.13 3.77
C PRO A 661 11.32 -19.92 5.01
N GLU A 662 11.83 -18.71 5.21
CA GLU A 662 12.68 -18.34 6.35
C GLU A 662 12.12 -17.11 7.05
N TRP A 663 12.47 -16.97 8.33
CA TRP A 663 12.05 -15.84 9.15
C TRP A 663 12.93 -14.61 8.86
N HIS A 664 12.31 -13.49 8.50
CA HIS A 664 12.99 -12.21 8.26
C HIS A 664 12.56 -11.19 9.30
N TYR A 665 13.52 -10.43 9.83
CA TYR A 665 13.30 -9.47 10.90
C TYR A 665 13.96 -8.14 10.52
N GLY A 666 13.28 -7.02 10.77
CA GLY A 666 13.83 -5.70 10.52
C GLY A 666 12.79 -4.59 10.53
N ALA A 667 13.07 -3.54 9.77
CA ALA A 667 12.26 -2.32 9.70
C ALA A 667 12.23 -1.73 8.29
N ARG A 668 11.17 -0.98 7.99
CA ARG A 668 10.97 -0.24 6.74
C ARG A 668 11.15 -1.15 5.52
N PRO A 669 10.29 -2.16 5.36
CA PRO A 669 10.28 -2.93 4.13
C PRO A 669 10.01 -2.01 2.96
N ARG A 670 10.74 -2.18 1.86
CA ARG A 670 10.48 -1.51 0.58
C ARG A 670 10.41 -2.54 -0.55
N LEU A 671 9.37 -2.41 -1.36
CA LEU A 671 9.02 -3.30 -2.45
C LEU A 671 9.26 -2.63 -3.80
N ASP A 672 9.86 -3.38 -4.72
CA ASP A 672 9.87 -3.07 -6.15
C ASP A 672 9.78 -4.38 -6.93
N GLY A 673 8.57 -4.67 -7.43
CA GLY A 673 8.18 -5.92 -8.04
C GLY A 673 8.46 -7.09 -7.10
N SER A 674 9.34 -7.99 -7.54
CA SER A 674 9.78 -9.16 -6.78
C SER A 674 10.93 -8.89 -5.82
N THR A 675 11.34 -7.63 -5.63
CA THR A 675 12.46 -7.26 -4.78
C THR A 675 11.95 -6.66 -3.49
N LEU A 676 12.29 -7.29 -2.36
CA LEU A 676 12.03 -6.77 -1.03
C LEU A 676 13.36 -6.42 -0.37
N ILE A 677 13.48 -5.20 0.14
CA ILE A 677 14.60 -4.78 0.98
C ILE A 677 14.09 -4.23 2.31
N TRP A 678 14.91 -4.29 3.35
CA TRP A 678 14.59 -3.73 4.65
C TRP A 678 15.85 -3.36 5.42
N ASN A 679 15.69 -2.55 6.45
CA ASN A 679 16.76 -2.25 7.39
C ASN A 679 16.89 -3.35 8.43
N TYR A 680 18.12 -3.77 8.69
CA TYR A 680 18.47 -4.60 9.81
C TYR A 680 19.67 -4.00 10.54
N TYR A 681 19.40 -3.28 11.64
CA TYR A 681 20.40 -2.53 12.41
C TYR A 681 21.25 -1.58 11.54
N ASP A 682 22.51 -1.93 11.27
CA ASP A 682 23.49 -1.15 10.50
C ASP A 682 23.64 -1.64 9.05
N GLN A 683 22.70 -2.48 8.58
CA GLN A 683 22.75 -3.14 7.28
C GLN A 683 21.41 -3.01 6.54
N VAL A 684 21.47 -3.14 5.22
CA VAL A 684 20.30 -3.54 4.43
C VAL A 684 20.32 -5.04 4.33
N GLN A 685 19.16 -5.65 4.46
CA GLN A 685 18.94 -6.99 3.98
C GLN A 685 17.92 -6.92 2.85
N GLY A 686 17.98 -7.90 1.96
CA GLY A 686 17.02 -7.97 0.89
C GLY A 686 16.93 -9.38 0.36
N LEU A 687 15.85 -9.63 -0.35
CA LEU A 687 15.64 -10.86 -1.10
C LEU A 687 14.89 -10.53 -2.38
N THR A 688 15.17 -11.30 -3.43
CA THR A 688 14.22 -11.45 -4.53
C THR A 688 13.38 -12.68 -4.31
N PHE A 689 12.12 -12.66 -4.71
CA PHE A 689 11.23 -13.81 -4.54
C PHE A 689 10.42 -14.16 -5.80
N ASP A 690 10.14 -15.44 -5.95
CA ASP A 690 9.23 -15.98 -6.96
C ASP A 690 7.94 -16.36 -6.24
N PHE A 691 6.91 -15.52 -6.36
CA PHE A 691 5.60 -15.78 -5.78
C PHE A 691 4.55 -15.93 -6.88
N GLY A 692 3.76 -17.00 -6.81
CA GLY A 692 2.61 -17.15 -7.70
C GLY A 692 1.66 -18.25 -7.28
N TYR A 693 0.37 -18.03 -7.56
CA TYR A 693 -0.72 -18.95 -7.30
C TYR A 693 -1.64 -19.06 -8.52
N GLY A 694 -2.24 -20.22 -8.73
CA GLY A 694 -3.23 -20.45 -9.79
C GLY A 694 -4.66 -20.16 -9.34
N LEU A 695 -5.53 -19.83 -10.27
CA LEU A 695 -6.96 -19.57 -10.11
C LEU A 695 -7.75 -20.31 -11.20
N GLU A 696 -9.04 -20.51 -10.97
CA GLU A 696 -9.97 -21.08 -11.94
C GLU A 696 -10.32 -20.09 -13.05
N ASN A 697 -10.46 -18.79 -12.72
CA ASN A 697 -11.02 -17.78 -13.62
C ASN A 697 -10.15 -16.52 -13.82
N GLY A 698 -8.84 -16.61 -13.58
CA GLY A 698 -7.91 -15.50 -13.77
C GLY A 698 -7.79 -14.98 -15.22
N PRO A 699 -7.52 -13.67 -15.41
CA PRO A 699 -7.37 -13.03 -16.73
C PRO A 699 -6.09 -13.42 -17.48
N VAL A 700 -5.08 -13.96 -16.80
CA VAL A 700 -3.86 -14.48 -17.42
C VAL A 700 -3.94 -15.99 -17.44
N GLN A 701 -3.70 -16.62 -18.59
CA GLN A 701 -3.78 -18.08 -18.75
C GLN A 701 -2.47 -18.66 -19.23
N ASN A 702 -1.96 -19.68 -18.55
CA ASN A 702 -0.94 -20.55 -19.11
C ASN A 702 -1.60 -21.63 -19.97
N LEU A 703 -1.39 -21.59 -21.29
CA LEU A 703 -2.03 -22.53 -22.22
C LEU A 703 -1.52 -23.96 -22.09
N THR A 704 -0.29 -24.15 -21.61
CA THR A 704 0.30 -25.48 -21.43
C THR A 704 -0.37 -26.21 -20.27
N THR A 705 -0.53 -25.52 -19.14
CA THR A 705 -1.05 -26.12 -17.91
C THR A 705 -2.57 -25.97 -17.76
N GLY A 706 -3.16 -25.00 -18.45
CA GLY A 706 -4.55 -24.61 -18.28
C GLY A 706 -4.81 -23.73 -17.06
N MET A 707 -3.81 -23.53 -16.19
CA MET A 707 -3.93 -22.68 -14.99
C MET A 707 -4.10 -21.21 -15.38
N ARG A 708 -4.85 -20.47 -14.56
CA ARG A 708 -5.06 -19.03 -14.72
C ARG A 708 -4.57 -18.26 -13.51
N TYR A 709 -4.41 -16.95 -13.64
CA TYR A 709 -3.77 -16.08 -12.64
C TYR A 709 -4.39 -14.68 -12.68
N ASP A 710 -4.44 -14.02 -11.52
CA ASP A 710 -4.78 -12.60 -11.40
C ASP A 710 -3.68 -11.71 -12.00
N CYS A 711 -2.43 -12.07 -11.72
CA CYS A 711 -1.24 -11.27 -12.04
C CYS A 711 -0.44 -11.90 -13.19
N ILE A 712 0.14 -11.07 -14.06
CA ILE A 712 1.06 -11.53 -15.10
C ILE A 712 2.33 -12.11 -14.48
N GLN A 713 2.88 -11.48 -13.44
CA GLN A 713 4.11 -11.96 -12.81
C GLN A 713 3.94 -13.35 -12.18
N HIS A 714 2.80 -13.63 -11.56
CA HIS A 714 2.52 -14.95 -10.98
C HIS A 714 2.46 -16.06 -12.04
N ALA A 715 1.88 -15.75 -13.21
CA ALA A 715 1.86 -16.67 -14.33
C ALA A 715 3.30 -16.98 -14.81
N ILE A 716 4.17 -15.97 -14.90
CA ILE A 716 5.58 -16.15 -15.23
C ILE A 716 6.29 -16.96 -14.16
N ASP A 717 6.13 -16.65 -12.89
CA ASP A 717 6.84 -17.30 -11.77
C ASP A 717 6.56 -18.81 -11.71
N THR A 718 5.33 -19.21 -12.04
CA THR A 718 4.91 -20.62 -12.09
C THR A 718 5.15 -21.32 -13.44
N ALA A 719 5.39 -20.56 -14.53
CA ALA A 719 5.59 -21.12 -15.87
C ALA A 719 6.86 -21.97 -15.99
N GLY A 720 6.78 -23.01 -16.82
CA GLY A 720 7.93 -23.79 -17.29
C GLY A 720 8.52 -23.24 -18.60
N GLU A 721 9.67 -23.80 -18.98
CA GLU A 721 10.32 -23.48 -20.26
C GLU A 721 9.41 -23.84 -21.45
N GLY A 722 9.21 -22.88 -22.37
CA GLY A 722 8.37 -23.05 -23.56
C GLY A 722 6.88 -22.76 -23.37
N ASP A 723 6.43 -22.43 -22.16
CA ASP A 723 5.03 -22.11 -21.90
C ASP A 723 4.58 -20.84 -22.62
N THR A 724 3.31 -20.83 -23.05
CA THR A 724 2.65 -19.65 -23.61
C THR A 724 1.64 -19.10 -22.62
N LEU A 725 1.86 -17.85 -22.20
CA LEU A 725 1.04 -17.09 -21.27
C LEU A 725 0.20 -16.08 -22.07
N VAL A 726 -1.11 -16.27 -22.07
CA VAL A 726 -2.06 -15.40 -22.79
C VAL A 726 -2.74 -14.45 -21.81
N VAL A 727 -2.66 -13.16 -22.09
CA VAL A 727 -3.22 -12.08 -21.27
C VAL A 727 -4.45 -11.49 -21.93
N GLN A 728 -5.56 -11.41 -21.20
CA GLN A 728 -6.80 -10.76 -21.67
C GLN A 728 -6.68 -9.23 -21.62
N PRO A 729 -7.46 -8.48 -22.42
CA PRO A 729 -7.51 -7.02 -22.33
C PRO A 729 -7.80 -6.52 -20.90
N GLY A 730 -7.04 -5.52 -20.47
CA GLY A 730 -7.05 -4.96 -19.12
C GLY A 730 -5.82 -4.08 -18.91
N THR A 731 -5.86 -3.25 -17.87
CA THR A 731 -4.69 -2.54 -17.36
C THR A 731 -4.10 -3.33 -16.20
N TYR A 732 -2.84 -3.70 -16.33
CA TYR A 732 -2.07 -4.46 -15.35
C TYR A 732 -1.03 -3.53 -14.73
N GLU A 733 -1.28 -3.14 -13.48
CA GLU A 733 -0.37 -2.29 -12.69
C GLU A 733 0.66 -3.17 -11.98
N GLU A 734 1.60 -3.70 -12.77
CA GLU A 734 2.59 -4.69 -12.34
C GLU A 734 3.94 -4.42 -13.03
N LYS A 735 5.04 -4.72 -12.33
CA LYS A 735 6.38 -4.79 -12.92
C LYS A 735 6.69 -6.23 -13.33
N ILE A 736 7.00 -6.44 -14.61
CA ILE A 736 7.15 -7.76 -15.21
C ILE A 736 8.63 -8.11 -15.37
N ARG A 737 9.06 -9.24 -14.81
CA ARG A 737 10.41 -9.82 -14.98
C ARG A 737 10.31 -11.24 -15.52
N LEU A 738 10.97 -11.51 -16.64
CA LEU A 738 10.86 -12.77 -17.37
C LEU A 738 11.75 -13.91 -16.82
N LYS A 739 12.68 -13.59 -15.92
CA LYS A 739 13.46 -14.54 -15.09
C LYS A 739 14.22 -15.59 -15.89
N GLY A 740 14.72 -15.25 -17.07
CA GLY A 740 15.56 -16.13 -17.88
C GLY A 740 14.78 -17.26 -18.58
N LYS A 741 13.45 -17.30 -18.40
CA LYS A 741 12.61 -18.38 -18.90
C LYS A 741 12.32 -18.20 -20.39
N LYS A 742 12.27 -19.30 -21.14
CA LYS A 742 11.86 -19.34 -22.55
C LYS A 742 10.34 -19.34 -22.71
N VAL A 743 9.68 -18.36 -22.11
CA VAL A 743 8.22 -18.22 -22.16
C VAL A 743 7.80 -17.31 -23.31
N THR A 744 6.60 -17.55 -23.86
CA THR A 744 5.91 -16.60 -24.74
C THR A 744 4.83 -15.89 -23.94
N LEU A 745 5.04 -14.62 -23.61
CA LEU A 745 4.03 -13.75 -23.04
C LEU A 745 3.32 -12.99 -24.17
N THR A 746 2.01 -13.18 -24.32
CA THR A 746 1.25 -12.61 -25.42
C THR A 746 -0.13 -12.09 -25.00
N SER A 747 -0.60 -11.00 -25.61
CA SER A 747 -2.02 -10.64 -25.55
C SER A 747 -2.89 -11.69 -26.26
N SER A 748 -4.20 -11.71 -26.00
CA SER A 748 -5.14 -12.62 -26.69
C SER A 748 -5.11 -12.59 -28.23
N GLU A 749 -4.89 -11.43 -28.85
CA GLU A 749 -4.82 -11.23 -30.31
C GLU A 749 -3.73 -10.19 -30.67
N PRO A 750 -2.44 -10.57 -30.67
CA PRO A 750 -1.34 -9.61 -30.82
C PRO A 750 -1.32 -8.89 -32.18
N GLU A 751 -1.95 -9.45 -33.22
CA GLU A 751 -2.12 -8.80 -34.52
C GLU A 751 -3.16 -7.67 -34.51
N ASN A 752 -4.14 -7.70 -33.61
CA ASN A 752 -5.24 -6.75 -33.55
C ASN A 752 -4.85 -5.48 -32.76
N PRO A 753 -4.72 -4.31 -33.42
CA PRO A 753 -4.27 -3.09 -32.74
C PRO A 753 -5.17 -2.64 -31.59
N ALA A 754 -6.47 -2.93 -31.65
CA ALA A 754 -7.40 -2.56 -30.58
C ALA A 754 -7.19 -3.43 -29.32
N VAL A 755 -6.87 -4.72 -29.50
CA VAL A 755 -6.56 -5.62 -28.39
C VAL A 755 -5.23 -5.22 -27.74
N ARG A 756 -4.21 -4.89 -28.53
CA ARG A 756 -2.94 -4.38 -28.01
C ARG A 756 -3.10 -3.08 -27.23
N ALA A 757 -3.90 -2.14 -27.74
CA ALA A 757 -4.18 -0.87 -27.08
C ALA A 757 -4.96 -1.05 -25.77
N ALA A 758 -5.75 -2.12 -25.66
CA ALA A 758 -6.54 -2.46 -24.47
C ALA A 758 -5.81 -3.41 -23.50
N THR A 759 -4.64 -3.95 -23.86
CA THR A 759 -3.83 -4.84 -23.01
C THR A 759 -2.60 -4.07 -22.55
N VAL A 760 -2.75 -3.35 -21.45
CA VAL A 760 -1.80 -2.31 -21.01
C VAL A 760 -1.04 -2.79 -19.78
N ILE A 761 0.29 -2.66 -19.82
CA ILE A 761 1.17 -2.73 -18.65
C ILE A 761 1.58 -1.31 -18.31
N ALA A 762 1.34 -0.87 -17.08
CA ALA A 762 1.60 0.51 -16.65
C ALA A 762 2.01 0.60 -15.18
N GLY A 763 2.72 1.66 -14.82
CA GLY A 763 3.23 1.87 -13.46
C GLY A 763 4.44 2.82 -13.43
N SER A 764 5.09 2.86 -12.26
CA SER A 764 6.39 3.52 -12.03
C SER A 764 7.54 2.51 -12.16
N GLY A 765 8.80 2.95 -12.24
CA GLY A 765 9.94 2.01 -12.35
C GLY A 765 10.08 1.34 -13.71
N GLN A 766 10.78 0.20 -13.74
CA GLN A 766 11.01 -0.59 -14.96
C GLN A 766 9.82 -1.51 -15.22
N GLN A 767 9.11 -1.32 -16.33
CA GLN A 767 7.84 -2.03 -16.55
C GLN A 767 8.02 -3.48 -17.01
N VAL A 768 8.89 -3.72 -18.00
CA VAL A 768 9.17 -5.07 -18.51
C VAL A 768 10.68 -5.31 -18.56
N THR A 769 11.15 -6.36 -17.88
CA THR A 769 12.56 -6.59 -17.62
C THR A 769 13.01 -7.98 -18.09
N PHE A 770 14.05 -7.96 -18.92
CA PHE A 770 14.81 -9.14 -19.37
C PHE A 770 16.24 -8.97 -18.89
N ALA A 771 16.59 -9.59 -17.77
CA ALA A 771 17.88 -9.35 -17.10
C ALA A 771 18.56 -10.63 -16.61
N ASP A 772 18.04 -11.80 -17.01
CA ASP A 772 18.43 -13.09 -16.46
C ASP A 772 18.83 -14.08 -17.58
N GLU A 773 19.51 -13.54 -18.61
CA GLU A 773 20.02 -14.28 -19.77
C GLU A 773 18.94 -14.81 -20.74
N GLU A 774 17.79 -14.14 -20.85
CA GLU A 774 16.75 -14.51 -21.80
C GLU A 774 17.27 -14.56 -23.24
N THR A 775 16.92 -15.60 -23.99
CA THR A 775 17.26 -15.75 -25.42
C THR A 775 16.09 -15.32 -26.30
N ALA A 776 16.26 -15.40 -27.62
CA ALA A 776 15.19 -15.09 -28.58
C ALA A 776 13.96 -16.01 -28.46
N ASP A 777 14.08 -17.13 -27.74
CA ASP A 777 12.97 -18.03 -27.40
C ASP A 777 12.03 -17.43 -26.33
N CYS A 778 12.49 -16.42 -25.59
CA CYS A 778 11.64 -15.60 -24.73
C CYS A 778 10.98 -14.51 -25.58
N VAL A 779 9.66 -14.61 -25.74
CA VAL A 779 8.87 -13.77 -26.64
C VAL A 779 7.89 -12.92 -25.85
N PHE A 780 7.91 -11.60 -26.08
CA PHE A 780 6.96 -10.65 -25.53
C PHE A 780 6.22 -9.94 -26.66
N THR A 781 4.90 -10.14 -26.76
CA THR A 781 4.16 -9.66 -27.93
C THR A 781 2.71 -9.23 -27.70
N GLY A 782 2.31 -8.13 -28.33
CA GLY A 782 0.91 -7.68 -28.35
C GLY A 782 0.50 -6.75 -27.22
N PHE A 783 1.44 -6.04 -26.59
CA PHE A 783 1.15 -5.20 -25.42
C PHE A 783 1.33 -3.72 -25.70
N THR A 784 0.56 -2.90 -24.98
CA THR A 784 0.93 -1.50 -24.74
C THR A 784 1.67 -1.42 -23.41
N VAL A 785 2.89 -0.88 -23.42
CA VAL A 785 3.67 -0.60 -22.22
C VAL A 785 3.76 0.91 -22.06
N SER A 786 3.23 1.44 -20.96
CA SER A 786 3.11 2.89 -20.75
C SER A 786 3.67 3.35 -19.42
N GLY A 787 4.46 4.42 -19.44
CA GLY A 787 5.00 5.03 -18.22
C GLY A 787 6.30 4.38 -17.76
N GLY A 788 6.60 4.51 -16.47
CA GLY A 788 7.85 4.05 -15.87
C GLY A 788 9.10 4.84 -16.27
N SER A 789 10.24 4.46 -15.69
CA SER A 789 11.56 4.95 -16.11
C SER A 789 11.96 4.35 -17.46
N TYR A 790 11.76 3.03 -17.60
CA TYR A 790 11.92 2.30 -18.85
C TYR A 790 10.66 1.50 -19.16
N GLY A 791 10.20 1.56 -20.41
CA GLY A 791 9.12 0.69 -20.87
C GLY A 791 9.61 -0.76 -20.93
N VAL A 792 10.69 -1.01 -21.67
CA VAL A 792 11.34 -2.32 -21.75
C VAL A 792 12.82 -2.20 -21.43
N PHE A 793 13.28 -2.93 -20.42
CA PHE A 793 14.69 -3.04 -20.04
C PHE A 793 15.25 -4.41 -20.44
N VAL A 794 16.37 -4.40 -21.17
CA VAL A 794 17.07 -5.60 -21.64
C VAL A 794 18.53 -5.55 -21.19
N GLY A 795 18.85 -6.24 -20.09
CA GLY A 795 20.18 -6.39 -19.51
C GLY A 795 20.78 -7.75 -19.80
N GLY A 796 21.91 -7.84 -20.52
CA GLY A 796 22.62 -9.12 -20.75
C GLY A 796 21.84 -10.19 -21.50
N SER A 797 20.71 -9.81 -22.10
CA SER A 797 19.72 -10.73 -22.67
C SER A 797 19.42 -10.37 -24.13
N SER A 798 18.87 -11.32 -24.88
CA SER A 798 18.57 -11.21 -26.32
C SER A 798 17.14 -11.68 -26.65
N PRO A 799 16.09 -11.13 -25.99
CA PRO A 799 14.71 -11.55 -26.18
C PRO A 799 14.13 -11.12 -27.53
N THR A 800 12.98 -11.69 -27.87
CA THR A 800 12.12 -11.24 -28.98
C THR A 800 10.99 -10.36 -28.44
N ILE A 801 10.94 -9.11 -28.88
CA ILE A 801 9.89 -8.15 -28.56
C ILE A 801 9.15 -7.83 -29.85
N ASP A 802 7.85 -8.11 -29.93
CA ASP A 802 7.14 -8.03 -31.20
C ASP A 802 5.74 -7.41 -31.08
N ARG A 803 5.34 -6.53 -32.00
CA ARG A 803 3.99 -5.93 -32.00
C ARG A 803 3.63 -5.29 -30.65
N CYS A 804 4.53 -4.48 -30.09
CA CYS A 804 4.26 -3.74 -28.87
C CYS A 804 4.21 -2.24 -29.13
N THR A 805 3.39 -1.51 -28.37
CA THR A 805 3.41 -0.05 -28.30
C THR A 805 4.08 0.36 -27.01
N ILE A 806 5.20 1.06 -27.07
CA ILE A 806 6.02 1.45 -25.90
C ILE A 806 6.05 2.97 -25.81
N THR A 807 5.45 3.51 -24.76
CA THR A 807 5.16 4.94 -24.68
C THR A 807 5.32 5.54 -23.29
N ASN A 808 5.46 6.86 -23.25
CA ASN A 808 5.49 7.68 -22.03
C ASN A 808 6.57 7.34 -21.00
N ALA A 809 7.60 6.56 -21.34
CA ALA A 809 8.71 6.30 -20.44
C ALA A 809 9.52 7.58 -20.18
N SER A 810 9.86 7.82 -18.91
CA SER A 810 10.55 9.05 -18.48
C SER A 810 12.01 9.11 -18.92
N ALA A 811 12.67 7.96 -19.14
CA ALA A 811 14.05 7.87 -19.63
C ALA A 811 14.16 7.26 -21.05
N ALA A 812 13.72 6.01 -21.25
CA ALA A 812 13.78 5.36 -22.56
C ALA A 812 12.63 4.39 -22.79
N GLY A 813 12.09 4.33 -24.00
CA GLY A 813 11.12 3.30 -24.37
C GLY A 813 11.75 1.90 -24.26
N VAL A 814 12.87 1.69 -24.96
CA VAL A 814 13.66 0.44 -24.88
C VAL A 814 15.06 0.75 -24.39
N LYS A 815 15.44 0.27 -23.20
CA LYS A 815 16.80 0.35 -22.66
C LYS A 815 17.52 -0.97 -22.88
N VAL A 816 18.69 -0.93 -23.52
CA VAL A 816 19.55 -2.10 -23.73
C VAL A 816 20.87 -1.89 -22.99
N TRP A 817 21.20 -2.87 -22.15
CA TRP A 817 22.30 -2.81 -21.18
C TRP A 817 23.07 -4.13 -21.07
N ASN A 818 24.29 -4.06 -20.53
CA ASN A 818 25.13 -5.19 -20.15
C ASN A 818 25.32 -6.32 -21.21
N LYS A 819 25.61 -5.97 -22.48
CA LYS A 819 25.65 -6.87 -23.64
C LYS A 819 24.27 -7.38 -24.11
N GLY A 820 23.22 -6.61 -23.85
CA GLY A 820 21.90 -6.90 -24.41
C GLY A 820 21.90 -6.82 -25.94
N ALA A 821 21.07 -7.64 -26.56
CA ALA A 821 20.90 -7.72 -28.01
C ALA A 821 19.47 -8.15 -28.39
N PRO A 822 18.42 -7.39 -28.02
CA PRO A 822 17.05 -7.76 -28.34
C PRO A 822 16.77 -7.70 -29.85
N VAL A 823 15.82 -8.52 -30.28
CA VAL A 823 15.15 -8.38 -31.57
C VAL A 823 13.81 -7.71 -31.31
N VAL A 824 13.65 -6.48 -31.78
CA VAL A 824 12.42 -5.69 -31.67
C VAL A 824 11.77 -5.62 -33.06
N SER A 825 10.55 -6.10 -33.21
CA SER A 825 9.87 -6.11 -34.51
C SER A 825 8.44 -5.60 -34.47
N ARG A 826 8.01 -4.85 -35.50
CA ARG A 826 6.63 -4.36 -35.65
C ARG A 826 6.14 -3.56 -34.42
N CYS A 827 7.06 -2.91 -33.72
CA CYS A 827 6.75 -2.13 -32.53
C CYS A 827 6.62 -0.64 -32.85
N GLU A 828 5.77 0.05 -32.09
CA GLU A 828 5.67 1.51 -32.05
C GLU A 828 6.33 2.01 -30.76
N ILE A 829 7.37 2.83 -30.88
CA ILE A 829 8.13 3.39 -29.76
C ILE A 829 7.99 4.91 -29.81
N ALA A 830 7.08 5.46 -29.01
CA ALA A 830 6.64 6.84 -29.18
C ALA A 830 6.39 7.62 -27.88
N GLY A 831 6.66 8.93 -27.89
CA GLY A 831 6.36 9.81 -26.75
C GLY A 831 7.26 9.61 -25.51
N ASN A 832 8.32 8.81 -25.62
CA ASN A 832 9.28 8.58 -24.54
C ASN A 832 10.31 9.71 -24.47
N ALA A 833 11.19 9.71 -23.47
CA ALA A 833 12.37 10.58 -23.52
C ALA A 833 13.30 10.19 -24.69
N ASN A 834 14.01 9.07 -24.62
CA ASN A 834 14.63 8.43 -25.80
C ASN A 834 13.70 7.33 -26.34
N GLY A 835 13.69 7.09 -27.65
CA GLY A 835 12.99 5.93 -28.21
C GLY A 835 13.63 4.63 -27.74
N ALA A 836 14.86 4.37 -28.20
CA ALA A 836 15.70 3.28 -27.73
C ALA A 836 17.07 3.82 -27.28
N GLU A 837 17.57 3.29 -26.17
CA GLU A 837 18.86 3.65 -25.61
C GLU A 837 19.75 2.40 -25.46
N LEU A 838 20.86 2.35 -26.19
CA LEU A 838 21.77 1.20 -26.27
C LEU A 838 23.14 1.53 -25.67
N TRP A 839 23.16 2.18 -24.52
CA TRP A 839 24.37 2.78 -23.96
C TRP A 839 25.45 1.74 -23.64
N ALA A 840 26.63 1.82 -24.28
CA ALA A 840 27.75 0.93 -24.01
C ALA A 840 28.47 1.27 -22.69
N TYR A 841 28.47 0.33 -21.73
CA TYR A 841 29.20 0.49 -20.46
C TYR A 841 30.71 0.35 -20.68
N ARG A 842 31.50 1.30 -20.15
CA ARG A 842 32.96 1.30 -20.23
C ARG A 842 33.55 1.31 -18.82
N GLU A 843 34.10 0.18 -18.38
CA GLU A 843 34.90 0.11 -17.15
C GLU A 843 36.33 -0.33 -17.47
N LYS A 844 37.30 0.53 -17.14
CA LYS A 844 38.73 0.29 -17.36
C LYS A 844 39.06 -0.08 -18.81
N ARG A 845 39.40 -1.34 -19.10
CA ARG A 845 39.71 -1.84 -20.46
C ARG A 845 38.60 -2.68 -21.08
N VAL A 846 37.46 -2.85 -20.39
CA VAL A 846 36.32 -3.64 -20.86
C VAL A 846 35.26 -2.68 -21.41
N VAL A 847 34.84 -2.92 -22.64
CA VAL A 847 33.69 -2.25 -23.26
C VAL A 847 32.61 -3.30 -23.46
N LEU A 848 31.48 -3.12 -22.79
CA LEU A 848 30.29 -3.95 -22.97
C LEU A 848 29.43 -3.27 -24.04
N ASN A 849 29.58 -3.73 -25.28
CA ASN A 849 28.80 -3.20 -26.39
C ASN A 849 27.37 -3.76 -26.32
N ASN A 850 26.38 -2.87 -26.42
CA ASN A 850 24.98 -3.22 -26.53
C ASN A 850 24.53 -3.13 -27.99
N PHE A 851 23.78 -4.13 -28.42
CA PHE A 851 23.27 -4.29 -29.77
C PHE A 851 21.75 -4.27 -29.74
N GLY A 852 21.10 -4.11 -30.89
CA GLY A 852 19.66 -4.27 -30.98
C GLY A 852 19.24 -4.29 -32.43
N THR A 853 18.41 -5.27 -32.80
CA THR A 853 17.89 -5.39 -34.16
C THR A 853 16.45 -4.93 -34.17
N PHE A 854 16.17 -3.87 -34.92
CA PHE A 854 14.85 -3.27 -35.05
C PHE A 854 14.32 -3.51 -36.46
N ARG A 855 13.18 -4.18 -36.58
CA ARG A 855 12.57 -4.56 -37.86
C ARG A 855 11.14 -4.04 -37.96
N ASN A 856 10.81 -3.31 -39.03
CA ASN A 856 9.43 -2.85 -39.21
C ASN A 856 8.93 -1.99 -38.02
N CYS A 857 9.83 -1.27 -37.35
CA CYS A 857 9.50 -0.48 -36.17
C CYS A 857 9.23 0.98 -36.53
N LEU A 858 8.29 1.59 -35.81
CA LEU A 858 7.99 3.01 -35.86
C LEU A 858 8.56 3.67 -34.60
N VAL A 859 9.56 4.55 -34.72
CA VAL A 859 10.19 5.23 -33.60
C VAL A 859 10.00 6.74 -33.73
N VAL A 860 8.95 7.26 -33.09
CA VAL A 860 8.42 8.59 -33.41
C VAL A 860 8.11 9.47 -32.21
N GLY A 861 8.29 10.78 -32.37
CA GLY A 861 7.82 11.72 -31.37
C GLY A 861 8.45 11.56 -29.99
N ASN A 862 9.68 11.06 -29.87
CA ASN A 862 10.38 11.00 -28.59
C ASN A 862 10.99 12.39 -28.26
N ARG A 863 11.06 12.74 -26.96
CA ARG A 863 11.47 14.07 -26.48
C ARG A 863 12.97 14.34 -26.65
N LYS A 864 13.77 13.31 -26.90
CA LYS A 864 15.20 13.33 -27.19
C LYS A 864 15.46 12.54 -28.48
N ALA A 865 16.43 11.63 -28.51
CA ALA A 865 16.77 10.90 -29.73
C ALA A 865 15.79 9.74 -29.99
N GLY A 866 15.62 9.36 -31.25
CA GLY A 866 14.95 8.10 -31.61
C GLY A 866 15.78 6.90 -31.13
N PHE A 867 17.06 6.88 -31.48
CA PHE A 867 18.05 5.92 -30.98
C PHE A 867 19.24 6.66 -30.38
N TYR A 868 19.66 6.26 -29.18
CA TYR A 868 20.79 6.86 -28.46
C TYR A 868 21.86 5.81 -28.10
N SER A 869 23.10 6.09 -28.49
CA SER A 869 24.32 5.30 -28.30
C SER A 869 24.30 3.90 -28.96
N GLY A 870 25.31 3.09 -28.64
CA GLY A 870 25.37 1.65 -28.97
C GLY A 870 25.53 1.29 -30.43
N TYR A 871 25.06 0.07 -30.75
CA TYR A 871 25.17 -0.57 -32.07
C TYR A 871 23.79 -1.02 -32.59
N PRO A 872 22.89 -0.08 -32.93
CA PRO A 872 21.58 -0.44 -33.48
C PRO A 872 21.68 -0.94 -34.93
N THR A 873 20.87 -1.94 -35.25
CA THR A 873 20.58 -2.43 -36.61
C THR A 873 19.13 -2.11 -36.93
N LEU A 874 18.87 -1.34 -37.98
CA LEU A 874 17.54 -0.95 -38.43
C LEU A 874 17.28 -1.56 -39.81
N GLU A 875 16.20 -2.32 -39.93
CA GLU A 875 15.73 -2.92 -41.17
C GLU A 875 14.25 -2.55 -41.35
N ASN A 876 13.89 -1.86 -42.44
CA ASN A 876 12.51 -1.43 -42.67
C ASN A 876 11.95 -0.57 -41.52
N CYS A 877 12.70 0.36 -40.94
CA CYS A 877 12.23 1.18 -39.82
C CYS A 877 11.85 2.59 -40.26
N THR A 878 10.86 3.20 -39.61
CA THR A 878 10.57 4.64 -39.75
C THR A 878 10.90 5.34 -38.45
N VAL A 879 11.86 6.26 -38.50
CA VAL A 879 12.30 7.10 -37.38
C VAL A 879 12.01 8.55 -37.73
N ALA A 880 11.02 9.14 -37.06
CA ALA A 880 10.55 10.47 -37.44
C ALA A 880 10.02 11.32 -36.29
N ASP A 881 10.01 12.64 -36.47
CA ASP A 881 9.42 13.60 -35.53
C ASP A 881 9.99 13.56 -34.10
N ASN A 882 11.16 12.96 -33.90
CA ASN A 882 11.85 13.01 -32.61
C ASN A 882 12.42 14.42 -32.40
N LEU A 883 12.36 14.94 -31.16
CA LEU A 883 12.84 16.30 -30.87
C LEU A 883 14.36 16.41 -30.90
N GLY A 884 15.08 15.29 -30.70
CA GLY A 884 16.51 15.13 -30.94
C GLY A 884 16.80 14.36 -32.23
N PRO A 885 18.06 13.93 -32.47
CA PRO A 885 18.42 13.17 -33.67
C PRO A 885 17.62 11.88 -33.82
N GLY A 886 17.36 11.46 -35.06
CA GLY A 886 16.71 10.18 -35.32
C GLY A 886 17.56 9.03 -34.79
N VAL A 887 18.83 9.00 -35.16
CA VAL A 887 19.83 8.05 -34.66
C VAL A 887 21.09 8.82 -34.26
N ASP A 888 21.52 8.66 -33.01
CA ASP A 888 22.80 9.13 -32.48
C ASP A 888 23.51 7.94 -31.84
N ALA A 889 24.43 7.27 -32.57
CA ALA A 889 24.97 5.96 -32.20
C ALA A 889 26.50 5.87 -32.30
N ILE A 890 27.12 4.83 -31.73
CA ILE A 890 28.55 4.58 -31.93
C ILE A 890 28.79 4.08 -33.36
N LEU A 891 27.98 3.12 -33.79
CA LEU A 891 27.95 2.59 -35.15
C LEU A 891 26.51 2.16 -35.44
N ALA A 892 25.98 2.51 -36.60
CA ALA A 892 24.66 2.07 -37.02
C ALA A 892 24.74 1.26 -38.32
N GLU A 893 23.93 0.21 -38.41
CA GLU A 893 23.62 -0.49 -39.65
C GLU A 893 22.17 -0.21 -39.99
N ILE A 894 21.92 0.49 -41.09
CA ILE A 894 20.58 0.97 -41.46
C ILE A 894 20.30 0.53 -42.89
N SER A 895 19.20 -0.18 -43.08
CA SER A 895 18.76 -0.65 -44.39
C SER A 895 17.26 -0.46 -44.57
N ASN A 896 16.86 -0.11 -45.80
CA ASN A 896 15.46 0.04 -46.20
C ASN A 896 14.62 0.91 -45.25
N SER A 897 15.21 1.93 -44.62
CA SER A 897 14.60 2.68 -43.52
C SER A 897 14.41 4.16 -43.85
N ILE A 898 13.53 4.85 -43.12
CA ILE A 898 13.25 6.28 -43.28
C ILE A 898 13.69 7.00 -42.00
N LEU A 899 14.61 7.96 -42.12
CA LEU A 899 15.06 8.84 -41.04
C LEU A 899 14.78 10.29 -41.47
N PHE A 900 13.63 10.83 -41.05
CA PHE A 900 13.15 12.12 -41.55
C PHE A 900 12.43 12.93 -40.47
N PHE A 901 12.46 14.26 -40.57
CA PHE A 901 11.79 15.19 -39.64
C PHE A 901 12.25 15.08 -38.18
N ASN A 902 13.42 14.49 -37.92
CA ASN A 902 13.99 14.47 -36.57
C ASN A 902 14.81 15.74 -36.32
N ASN A 903 14.82 16.20 -35.07
CA ASN A 903 15.61 17.34 -34.64
C ASN A 903 15.34 18.63 -35.44
N GLU A 904 14.12 18.84 -35.95
CA GLU A 904 13.78 19.97 -36.83
C GLU A 904 14.14 21.31 -36.19
N ALA A 905 13.92 21.45 -34.88
CA ALA A 905 14.22 22.68 -34.15
C ALA A 905 15.73 23.04 -34.12
N ALA A 906 16.63 22.05 -34.22
CA ALA A 906 18.08 22.27 -34.22
C ALA A 906 18.73 21.98 -35.59
N GLY A 907 17.97 22.12 -36.68
CA GLY A 907 18.49 22.06 -38.05
C GLY A 907 18.49 20.67 -38.68
N GLY A 908 17.71 19.72 -38.16
CA GLY A 908 17.37 18.49 -38.90
C GLY A 908 18.45 17.40 -38.92
N ALA A 909 19.35 17.35 -37.93
CA ALA A 909 20.35 16.28 -37.89
C ALA A 909 19.68 14.93 -37.61
N ASN A 910 19.55 14.08 -38.63
CA ASN A 910 18.84 12.81 -38.54
C ASN A 910 19.73 11.63 -38.14
N LEU A 911 20.97 11.59 -38.63
CA LEU A 911 21.92 10.53 -38.35
C LEU A 911 23.25 11.10 -37.84
N ARG A 912 23.70 10.65 -36.67
CA ARG A 912 25.01 10.94 -36.06
C ARG A 912 25.65 9.62 -35.66
N VAL A 913 26.87 9.38 -36.13
CA VAL A 913 27.64 8.18 -35.80
C VAL A 913 29.08 8.52 -35.44
N GLU A 914 29.62 7.85 -34.42
CA GLU A 914 31.02 8.03 -34.02
C GLU A 914 31.99 7.33 -35.01
N LYS A 915 31.61 6.16 -35.53
CA LYS A 915 32.43 5.35 -36.43
C LYS A 915 32.01 5.54 -37.89
N ALA A 916 32.99 5.93 -38.70
CA ALA A 916 32.85 6.05 -40.15
C ALA A 916 32.57 4.72 -40.89
N THR A 917 32.63 3.58 -40.19
CA THR A 917 32.28 2.26 -40.74
C THR A 917 30.78 1.94 -40.68
N SER A 918 29.95 2.88 -40.24
CA SER A 918 28.48 2.73 -40.26
C SER A 918 27.99 2.58 -41.70
N VAL A 919 27.06 1.66 -41.93
CA VAL A 919 26.54 1.34 -43.26
C VAL A 919 25.08 1.74 -43.34
N VAL A 920 24.75 2.56 -44.34
CA VAL A 920 23.37 2.96 -44.61
C VAL A 920 23.09 2.65 -46.08
N THR A 921 22.08 1.85 -46.36
CA THR A 921 21.72 1.47 -47.73
C THR A 921 20.22 1.48 -47.94
N TYR A 922 19.79 1.76 -49.17
CA TYR A 922 18.39 1.78 -49.58
C TYR A 922 17.48 2.55 -48.62
N SER A 923 17.97 3.64 -48.02
CA SER A 923 17.27 4.37 -46.97
C SER A 923 17.05 5.84 -47.35
N ASP A 924 15.96 6.42 -46.87
CA ASP A 924 15.66 7.85 -47.02
C ASP A 924 16.14 8.60 -45.79
N VAL A 925 17.18 9.42 -45.94
CA VAL A 925 17.84 10.12 -44.83
C VAL A 925 17.88 11.61 -45.12
N GLN A 926 17.11 12.38 -44.34
CA GLN A 926 17.06 13.83 -44.48
C GLN A 926 18.43 14.48 -44.27
N GLY A 927 18.87 15.28 -45.25
CA GLY A 927 20.20 15.89 -45.28
C GLY A 927 21.25 15.04 -46.00
N GLY A 928 20.85 13.86 -46.49
CA GLY A 928 21.63 12.94 -47.30
C GLY A 928 22.62 12.08 -46.51
N TRP A 929 22.88 10.88 -47.02
CA TRP A 929 23.93 9.99 -46.52
C TRP A 929 24.53 9.13 -47.63
N GLU A 930 25.86 9.00 -47.67
CA GLU A 930 26.54 8.18 -48.66
C GLU A 930 26.21 6.69 -48.48
N GLY A 931 25.76 6.03 -49.54
CA GLY A 931 25.45 4.61 -49.54
C GLY A 931 24.62 4.19 -50.76
N GLU A 932 24.63 2.91 -51.07
CA GLU A 932 23.89 2.37 -52.20
C GLU A 932 22.39 2.54 -52.00
N GLY A 933 21.67 3.06 -53.00
CA GLY A 933 20.21 3.17 -52.98
C GLY A 933 19.63 4.21 -52.04
N ASN A 934 20.45 4.97 -51.30
CA ASN A 934 19.94 6.01 -50.41
C ASN A 934 19.36 7.20 -51.18
N ILE A 935 18.31 7.79 -50.60
CA ILE A 935 17.66 9.01 -51.10
C ILE A 935 17.56 10.07 -49.99
N ASP A 936 17.29 11.31 -50.39
CA ASP A 936 17.00 12.43 -49.50
C ASP A 936 15.82 13.19 -50.12
N ALA A 937 14.62 12.74 -49.81
CA ALA A 937 13.39 13.32 -50.32
C ALA A 937 12.30 13.28 -49.25
N ASP A 938 11.36 14.22 -49.28
CA ASP A 938 10.23 14.17 -48.34
C ASP A 938 9.51 12.81 -48.47
N PRO A 939 9.39 12.02 -47.39
CA PRO A 939 8.75 10.71 -47.44
C PRO A 939 7.25 10.78 -47.68
N LEU A 940 6.64 11.97 -47.58
CA LEU A 940 5.21 12.21 -47.81
C LEU A 940 4.32 11.28 -46.97
N PHE A 941 4.43 11.35 -45.65
CA PHE A 941 3.53 10.60 -44.75
C PHE A 941 2.07 11.06 -44.88
N VAL A 942 1.11 10.15 -44.68
CA VAL A 942 -0.35 10.45 -44.69
C VAL A 942 -0.67 11.52 -43.66
N ALA A 943 -0.18 11.38 -42.43
CA ALA A 943 -0.25 12.40 -41.39
C ALA A 943 0.92 12.27 -40.40
N ARG A 944 1.70 13.34 -40.20
CA ARG A 944 2.73 13.36 -39.14
C ARG A 944 2.09 13.41 -37.75
N GLY A 945 2.75 12.81 -36.76
CA GLY A 945 2.41 12.98 -35.36
C GLY A 945 2.78 14.38 -34.87
N GLN A 946 2.26 14.78 -33.71
CA GLN A 946 2.55 16.10 -33.14
C GLN A 946 2.48 16.11 -31.63
N TRP A 947 3.36 16.90 -31.02
CA TRP A 947 3.24 17.29 -29.61
C TRP A 947 2.14 18.36 -29.49
N VAL A 948 1.06 18.02 -28.79
CA VAL A 948 -0.07 18.92 -28.55
C VAL A 948 0.18 19.70 -27.27
N PRO A 949 0.31 21.04 -27.31
CA PRO A 949 0.44 21.86 -26.10
C PRO A 949 -0.84 21.78 -25.27
N THR A 950 -0.71 21.69 -23.95
CA THR A 950 -1.84 21.75 -23.01
C THR A 950 -2.32 23.19 -22.70
N GLY A 951 -1.75 24.21 -23.37
CA GLY A 951 -2.13 25.63 -23.27
C GLY A 951 -1.20 26.47 -22.38
N ASP A 952 -1.20 27.80 -22.56
CA ASP A 952 -0.46 28.73 -21.68
C ASP A 952 -1.18 28.88 -20.33
N VAL A 953 -0.47 28.64 -19.25
CA VAL A 953 -0.97 28.63 -17.88
C VAL A 953 -0.60 29.93 -17.19
N ARG A 954 -1.59 30.62 -16.62
CA ARG A 954 -1.34 31.79 -15.76
C ARG A 954 -0.89 31.33 -14.39
N THR A 955 0.38 31.52 -14.08
CA THR A 955 0.93 31.30 -12.74
C THR A 955 0.95 32.61 -11.96
N ASN A 956 0.32 32.64 -10.78
CA ASN A 956 0.44 33.75 -9.84
C ASN A 956 1.57 33.46 -8.85
N VAL A 957 2.64 34.26 -8.87
CA VAL A 957 3.67 34.24 -7.82
C VAL A 957 3.69 35.62 -7.17
N GLY A 958 2.99 35.74 -6.03
CA GLY A 958 2.73 37.02 -5.37
C GLY A 958 1.95 37.99 -6.27
N ASN A 959 2.31 39.28 -6.25
CA ASN A 959 1.66 40.34 -7.07
C ASN A 959 2.10 40.35 -8.55
N ARG A 960 2.64 39.26 -9.10
CA ARG A 960 3.04 39.16 -10.51
C ARG A 960 2.37 37.97 -11.17
N VAL A 961 1.78 38.22 -12.34
CA VAL A 961 1.21 37.21 -13.25
C VAL A 961 2.27 36.87 -14.29
N SER A 962 2.72 35.62 -14.36
CA SER A 962 3.48 35.10 -15.51
C SER A 962 2.67 34.03 -16.24
N MET A 963 2.90 33.88 -17.55
CA MET A 963 2.35 32.77 -18.32
C MET A 963 3.44 31.73 -18.53
N GLN A 964 3.17 30.47 -18.18
CA GLN A 964 4.05 29.33 -18.45
C GLN A 964 3.39 28.37 -19.43
N PRO A 965 4.09 27.86 -20.45
CA PRO A 965 3.54 26.84 -21.34
C PRO A 965 3.24 25.54 -20.57
N GLY A 966 2.08 24.91 -20.80
CA GLY A 966 1.76 23.59 -20.27
C GLY A 966 2.60 22.45 -20.88
N ILE A 967 2.58 21.26 -20.25
CA ILE A 967 3.32 20.07 -20.68
C ILE A 967 2.71 19.50 -21.97
N PRO A 968 3.46 19.35 -23.08
CA PRO A 968 2.94 18.78 -24.32
C PRO A 968 2.72 17.27 -24.23
N VAL A 969 1.64 16.75 -24.83
CA VAL A 969 1.36 15.30 -24.97
C VAL A 969 1.53 14.87 -26.42
N TRP A 970 2.09 13.68 -26.67
CA TRP A 970 2.28 13.17 -28.02
C TRP A 970 0.96 12.65 -28.60
N ALA A 971 0.53 13.20 -29.73
CA ALA A 971 -0.59 12.69 -30.52
C ALA A 971 -0.06 11.93 -31.74
N ALA A 972 -0.34 10.62 -31.79
CA ALA A 972 0.15 9.74 -32.84
C ALA A 972 -0.37 10.13 -34.24
N GLY A 973 0.55 10.06 -35.21
CA GLY A 973 0.29 10.27 -36.62
C GLY A 973 -0.11 8.99 -37.37
N ASP A 974 -0.21 9.11 -38.69
CA ASP A 974 -0.32 8.01 -39.64
C ASP A 974 0.90 8.07 -40.60
N TYR A 975 1.91 7.27 -40.29
CA TYR A 975 3.20 7.25 -40.99
C TYR A 975 3.23 6.34 -42.22
N HIS A 976 2.06 5.88 -42.71
CA HIS A 976 1.99 5.28 -44.03
C HIS A 976 2.37 6.31 -45.11
N LEU A 977 2.92 5.84 -46.22
CA LEU A 977 3.35 6.69 -47.32
C LEU A 977 2.14 7.13 -48.16
N LYS A 978 2.06 8.40 -48.53
CA LYS A 978 1.02 8.87 -49.46
C LYS A 978 1.18 8.21 -50.83
N SER A 979 0.06 7.87 -51.46
CA SER A 979 0.07 7.35 -52.82
C SER A 979 -1.13 7.79 -53.66
N GLN A 980 -0.87 8.17 -54.91
CA GLN A 980 -1.90 8.36 -55.93
C GLN A 980 -2.49 7.03 -56.44
N GLY A 981 -1.84 5.90 -56.14
CA GLY A 981 -2.42 4.57 -56.26
C GLY A 981 -3.39 4.33 -55.11
N TRP A 982 -2.88 3.76 -54.02
CA TRP A 982 -3.60 3.61 -52.75
C TRP A 982 -2.62 3.68 -51.57
N SER A 983 -3.01 4.37 -50.50
CA SER A 983 -2.34 4.37 -49.20
C SER A 983 -3.27 3.78 -48.13
N TRP A 984 -2.68 3.14 -47.13
CA TRP A 984 -3.46 2.63 -46.01
C TRP A 984 -3.75 3.76 -45.02
N ASN A 985 -5.02 3.89 -44.60
CA ASN A 985 -5.41 4.78 -43.52
C ASN A 985 -5.54 3.96 -42.23
N GLY A 986 -4.55 4.08 -41.35
CA GLY A 986 -4.46 3.30 -40.11
C GLY A 986 -5.62 3.56 -39.15
N ARG A 987 -6.17 4.78 -39.12
CA ARG A 987 -7.30 5.13 -38.24
C ARG A 987 -8.63 4.55 -38.70
N GLN A 988 -8.80 4.34 -40.00
CA GLN A 988 -10.07 3.87 -40.58
C GLN A 988 -10.00 2.40 -41.01
N GLY A 989 -8.82 1.77 -40.97
CA GLY A 989 -8.62 0.39 -41.40
C GLY A 989 -9.00 0.17 -42.86
N LYS A 990 -8.70 1.14 -43.74
CA LYS A 990 -9.09 1.07 -45.15
C LYS A 990 -8.11 1.80 -46.06
N TRP A 991 -8.11 1.42 -47.33
CA TRP A 991 -7.37 2.09 -48.39
C TRP A 991 -7.99 3.43 -48.78
N VAL A 992 -7.16 4.45 -48.96
CA VAL A 992 -7.51 5.80 -49.44
C VAL A 992 -6.55 6.22 -50.56
N TRP A 993 -6.91 7.22 -51.36
CA TRP A 993 -6.03 7.77 -52.38
C TRP A 993 -5.57 9.17 -51.99
N ASP A 994 -4.34 9.51 -52.32
CA ASP A 994 -3.74 10.81 -52.01
C ASP A 994 -3.52 11.66 -53.26
N ASP A 995 -3.09 12.90 -53.03
CA ASP A 995 -2.75 13.88 -54.05
C ASP A 995 -1.32 13.72 -54.60
N ALA A 996 -0.46 13.00 -53.88
CA ALA A 996 0.94 12.77 -54.22
C ALA A 996 1.36 11.32 -53.94
N THR A 997 2.44 10.89 -54.59
CA THR A 997 3.05 9.58 -54.37
C THR A 997 4.42 9.77 -53.75
N SER A 998 4.65 9.10 -52.62
CA SER A 998 5.92 9.11 -51.92
C SER A 998 7.07 8.58 -52.80
N PRO A 999 8.25 9.21 -52.76
CA PRO A 999 9.46 8.69 -53.39
C PRO A 999 10.00 7.43 -52.70
N CYS A 1000 9.50 7.08 -51.50
CA CYS A 1000 9.88 5.88 -50.76
C CYS A 1000 9.11 4.62 -51.20
N ILE A 1001 8.07 4.76 -52.03
CA ILE A 1001 7.34 3.64 -52.62
C ILE A 1001 8.20 3.01 -53.72
N ASP A 1002 8.28 1.68 -53.74
CA ASP A 1002 9.08 0.91 -54.70
C ASP A 1002 10.56 1.32 -54.73
N ALA A 1003 11.09 1.87 -53.63
CA ALA A 1003 12.44 2.44 -53.56
C ALA A 1003 13.46 1.56 -52.83
N GLY A 1004 12.99 0.53 -52.12
CA GLY A 1004 13.82 -0.31 -51.26
C GLY A 1004 14.82 -1.21 -51.97
N ASP A 1005 15.52 -2.00 -51.16
CA ASP A 1005 16.56 -2.92 -51.62
C ASP A 1005 15.98 -3.93 -52.62
N PRO A 1006 16.42 -3.95 -53.89
CA PRO A 1006 15.94 -4.87 -54.91
C PRO A 1006 16.30 -6.34 -54.62
N ALA A 1007 17.22 -6.61 -53.69
CA ALA A 1007 17.55 -7.96 -53.25
C ALA A 1007 16.59 -8.51 -52.18
N LEU A 1008 15.84 -7.64 -51.49
CA LEU A 1008 14.86 -8.07 -50.50
C LEU A 1008 13.57 -8.54 -51.18
N PRO A 1009 12.90 -9.59 -50.65
CA PRO A 1009 11.59 -9.97 -51.14
C PRO A 1009 10.57 -8.87 -50.87
N ILE A 1010 9.56 -8.76 -51.73
CA ILE A 1010 8.47 -7.78 -51.57
C ILE A 1010 7.59 -8.02 -50.33
N GLY A 1011 7.75 -9.16 -49.65
CA GLY A 1011 7.02 -9.47 -48.42
C GLY A 1011 5.52 -9.65 -48.64
N GLU A 1012 4.73 -9.08 -47.74
CA GLU A 1012 3.26 -9.16 -47.72
C GLU A 1012 2.57 -7.98 -48.44
N GLU A 1013 3.33 -7.11 -49.13
CA GLU A 1013 2.75 -5.98 -49.85
C GLU A 1013 1.71 -6.43 -50.88
N ALA A 1014 0.61 -5.68 -50.99
CA ALA A 1014 -0.55 -6.16 -51.75
C ALA A 1014 -0.20 -6.33 -53.25
N PRO A 1015 -0.46 -7.52 -53.84
CA PRO A 1015 0.01 -7.85 -55.19
C PRO A 1015 -0.77 -7.13 -56.31
N CYS A 1016 -1.87 -6.45 -55.99
CA CYS A 1016 -2.69 -5.61 -56.87
C CYS A 1016 -2.88 -6.17 -58.30
N ALA A 1017 -3.36 -7.43 -58.40
CA ALA A 1017 -3.52 -8.11 -59.69
C ALA A 1017 -4.73 -7.57 -60.48
N ALA A 1018 -4.73 -7.72 -61.80
CA ALA A 1018 -5.85 -7.28 -62.65
C ALA A 1018 -7.18 -7.93 -62.23
N GLY A 1019 -8.12 -7.12 -61.75
CA GLY A 1019 -9.42 -7.57 -61.21
C GLY A 1019 -9.54 -7.48 -59.69
N ASP A 1020 -8.45 -7.14 -58.99
CA ASP A 1020 -8.45 -6.76 -57.57
C ASP A 1020 -9.18 -5.41 -57.39
N PRO A 1021 -10.01 -5.23 -56.35
CA PRO A 1021 -10.62 -3.94 -56.03
C PRO A 1021 -9.67 -2.74 -55.99
N LEU A 1022 -8.38 -2.94 -55.69
CA LEU A 1022 -7.36 -1.88 -55.64
C LEU A 1022 -6.68 -1.61 -57.00
N SER A 1023 -6.86 -2.50 -57.99
CA SER A 1023 -6.16 -2.46 -59.29
C SER A 1023 -6.68 -1.40 -60.28
N ASP A 1024 -7.70 -0.63 -59.90
CA ASP A 1024 -8.24 0.46 -60.71
C ASP A 1024 -7.33 1.70 -60.75
N ARG A 1025 -6.50 1.89 -59.72
CA ARG A 1025 -5.58 3.02 -59.56
C ARG A 1025 -4.15 2.64 -59.24
N ALA A 1026 -3.93 1.49 -58.60
CA ALA A 1026 -2.60 1.03 -58.25
C ALA A 1026 -2.05 -0.01 -59.24
N GLY A 1027 -0.75 0.09 -59.52
CA GLY A 1027 0.03 -1.04 -60.04
C GLY A 1027 0.46 -1.95 -58.90
N ALA A 1028 0.95 -3.15 -59.23
CA ALA A 1028 1.66 -3.98 -58.27
C ALA A 1028 3.00 -3.32 -57.94
N ASN A 1029 3.36 -3.26 -56.65
CA ASN A 1029 4.71 -2.87 -56.25
C ASN A 1029 5.72 -3.82 -56.90
N THR A 1030 6.85 -3.27 -57.32
CA THR A 1030 7.93 -3.97 -58.01
C THR A 1030 9.16 -4.17 -57.13
N ARG A 1031 9.26 -3.42 -56.02
CA ARG A 1031 10.27 -3.54 -54.98
C ARG A 1031 9.62 -3.29 -53.62
N ILE A 1032 10.26 -3.73 -52.55
CA ILE A 1032 9.80 -3.39 -51.20
C ILE A 1032 9.81 -1.87 -51.00
N ASN A 1033 8.81 -1.33 -50.30
CA ASN A 1033 8.81 0.06 -49.87
C ASN A 1033 9.84 0.30 -48.76
N MET A 1034 10.37 1.52 -48.65
CA MET A 1034 11.19 1.90 -47.49
C MET A 1034 10.31 2.16 -46.25
N GLY A 1035 10.86 1.92 -45.05
CA GLY A 1035 10.25 2.28 -43.77
C GLY A 1035 9.45 1.16 -43.09
N ALA A 1036 8.82 1.49 -41.94
CA ALA A 1036 8.13 0.58 -41.01
C ALA A 1036 7.16 -0.39 -41.68
N TYR A 1037 6.42 0.09 -42.69
CA TYR A 1037 5.38 -0.67 -43.38
C TYR A 1037 5.89 -1.38 -44.65
N GLY A 1038 7.17 -1.20 -45.01
CA GLY A 1038 7.78 -1.91 -46.13
C GLY A 1038 7.75 -3.41 -45.89
N GLY A 1039 7.22 -4.16 -46.87
CA GLY A 1039 7.07 -5.61 -46.77
C GLY A 1039 5.86 -6.08 -45.95
N THR A 1040 4.97 -5.19 -45.51
CA THR A 1040 3.74 -5.54 -44.77
C THR A 1040 2.49 -5.43 -45.65
N ALA A 1041 1.38 -6.02 -45.20
CA ALA A 1041 0.09 -5.99 -45.91
C ALA A 1041 -0.49 -4.56 -46.06
N GLU A 1042 -0.08 -3.64 -45.20
CA GLU A 1042 -0.52 -2.24 -45.15
C GLU A 1042 0.39 -1.29 -45.95
N ALA A 1043 1.41 -1.81 -46.65
CA ALA A 1043 2.32 -0.99 -47.44
C ALA A 1043 1.61 -0.26 -48.60
N SER A 1044 1.84 1.05 -48.73
CA SER A 1044 1.25 1.84 -49.80
C SER A 1044 1.61 1.35 -51.21
N LEU A 1045 0.65 1.43 -52.13
CA LEU A 1045 0.78 0.86 -53.48
C LEU A 1045 1.14 1.91 -54.52
N ALA A 1046 2.07 1.59 -55.41
CA ALA A 1046 2.47 2.45 -56.51
C ALA A 1046 1.27 2.75 -57.45
N PRO A 1047 1.15 3.96 -58.00
CA PRO A 1047 0.13 4.27 -59.01
C PRO A 1047 0.36 3.48 -60.30
N ILE A 1048 -0.68 3.26 -61.10
CA ILE A 1048 -0.56 2.67 -62.44
C ILE A 1048 0.41 3.51 -63.28
N ALA A 1049 1.45 2.88 -63.80
CA ALA A 1049 2.41 3.54 -64.68
C ALA A 1049 1.68 4.21 -65.86
N PRO A 1050 1.97 5.49 -66.17
CA PRO A 1050 1.35 6.15 -67.32
C PRO A 1050 1.69 5.35 -68.59
N ALA A 1051 0.68 5.08 -69.42
CA ALA A 1051 0.90 4.46 -70.72
C ALA A 1051 1.98 5.23 -71.47
N PRO A 1052 2.99 4.57 -72.07
CA PRO A 1052 4.07 5.26 -72.76
C PRO A 1052 3.48 6.25 -73.75
N GLN A 1053 3.79 7.54 -73.57
CA GLN A 1053 3.38 8.59 -74.49
C GLN A 1053 3.97 8.25 -75.87
N PRO A 1054 3.15 8.17 -76.93
CA PRO A 1054 3.56 7.68 -78.24
C PRO A 1054 4.64 8.52 -78.92
#